data_AF-A5UR50-F1
#
_entry.id   AF-A5UR50-F1
#
_cell.length_a   1.000
_cell.length_b   1.000
_cell.length_c   1.000
_cell.angle_alpha   90.00
_cell.angle_beta   90.00
_cell.angle_gamma   90.00
#
_symmetry.space_group_name_H-M   'P 1'
#
loop_
_entity.id
_entity.type
_entity.pdbx_description
1 polymer ?
#
loop_
_entity_poly.entity_id
_entity_poly.type
_entity_poly.pdbx_seq_one_letter_code
_entity_poly.pdbx_strand_id
1 'polypeptide(L)'
;MTDHPFSQDMIEMHHLVRAIELALRLGDSGAAWRAAHALWRAFPAAIMPQVWLGQALLDAGNAMVAIDYFRRALRINPLDAAAWAGLAGALARTGQEGAAAAALSRAALHDPLGASALTPGIAPEPSSAGKGIEYLRRGLAELAADELATALARHPRRTDLRLYYVEALRRSGDLASARRIFAQCNADHLPALLARAALYTHDQAARMRCAEYDPDGRLTRRFFAPEAPPWTLPPAPVVGWNEEFEPLLPYLETSVQQLVQPATNGHATQPLPAVKRFPDRSDQQEAQVEAANGSSSLPVADDHSAIRSEPTTDPEVKNLIATAERVRQRLTTIGVAPRPLLPYADGRTFTQVVLSSREALRRRFGADGFAAVDRRLQQYAAALRRRGVAAHVCYCDDPATLQLDDGIAAAPVAAGADALRDMLRTLSGALSDHGRELGAVLLVGGDEIVPFHRLPNPLPDDDMTVLSDNPYATDDPAYIAPQRMVARLPDGNTNDPSLLFTQLDRLTAYHYGSRPHSRRMPRTSGRRQERDEIDLSALSAGYCAEIWKDASRAVLDALASGVPLNTCPPHLAERLDLRVFRDRRLLYFNLHGASGLPNFYGQPDAVWPGAATRLPVALRPDQVDASMADGALLLSEACYGAELVGRTVDNSIPLRALAHGALAVVGATVNAYGSLTDQVIGADLLFQRMMAHLARGEPIGRALHQARLDFAQDMYRRQGFLDDVDIKTLIGFVLLGDPWGALYDADIAPKPWHADRTIAALERMPKPRARVVLNEAEAPRDALQRARDVLRRVFPRGGALPLRITAQLNPRRQRKSDPERDLVFSARENLPTVDGCSLAHTAHITISGQAVVKVALTR
;
A
#
# COMPACT_ATOMS: atom_id res chain seq x y z
N MET A 1 -51.61 -24.63 32.47
CA MET A 1 -50.51 -25.54 32.87
C MET A 1 -50.44 -26.61 31.80
N THR A 2 -49.65 -26.36 30.77
CA THR A 2 -49.30 -27.35 29.74
C THR A 2 -47.86 -27.74 30.03
N ASP A 3 -47.66 -29.00 30.42
CA ASP A 3 -46.37 -29.60 30.74
C ASP A 3 -45.44 -29.51 29.51
N HIS A 4 -44.42 -28.65 29.58
CA HIS A 4 -43.33 -28.64 28.60
C HIS A 4 -42.40 -29.84 28.87
N PRO A 5 -41.95 -30.58 27.83
CA PRO A 5 -41.18 -31.81 27.99
C PRO A 5 -39.71 -31.60 28.38
N PHE A 6 -39.31 -30.37 28.74
CA PHE A 6 -37.95 -30.07 29.16
C PHE A 6 -37.93 -29.94 30.68
N SER A 7 -37.54 -31.03 31.36
CA SER A 7 -37.10 -30.96 32.76
C SER A 7 -36.06 -29.85 32.87
N GLN A 8 -36.41 -28.79 33.62
CA GLN A 8 -35.89 -27.43 33.48
C GLN A 8 -34.39 -27.21 33.78
N ASP A 9 -33.59 -28.26 33.96
CA ASP A 9 -32.18 -28.11 34.34
C ASP A 9 -31.18 -28.62 33.29
N MET A 10 -31.53 -29.52 32.36
CA MET A 10 -30.55 -30.17 31.46
C MET A 10 -31.08 -30.45 30.05
N ILE A 11 -30.26 -30.23 29.01
CA ILE A 11 -30.59 -30.47 27.59
C ILE A 11 -29.43 -31.14 26.85
N GLU A 12 -29.69 -32.13 25.99
CA GLU A 12 -28.62 -32.71 25.15
C GLU A 12 -28.12 -31.69 24.13
N MET A 13 -26.79 -31.59 23.98
CA MET A 13 -26.16 -30.60 23.09
C MET A 13 -26.70 -30.66 21.66
N HIS A 14 -27.00 -31.85 21.15
CA HIS A 14 -27.47 -32.03 19.78
C HIS A 14 -28.85 -31.38 19.51
N HIS A 15 -29.68 -31.15 20.54
CA HIS A 15 -30.92 -30.36 20.41
C HIS A 15 -30.62 -28.86 20.32
N LEU A 16 -29.74 -28.35 21.18
CA LEU A 16 -29.29 -26.95 21.13
C LEU A 16 -28.66 -26.61 19.79
N VAL A 17 -27.83 -27.51 19.27
CA VAL A 17 -27.21 -27.41 17.95
C VAL A 17 -28.25 -27.19 16.86
N ARG A 18 -29.27 -28.05 16.81
CA ARG A 18 -30.31 -27.99 15.79
C ARG A 18 -31.09 -26.67 15.91
N ALA A 19 -31.38 -26.25 17.13
CA ALA A 19 -32.05 -24.99 17.40
C ALA A 19 -31.21 -23.76 16.97
N ILE A 20 -29.90 -23.75 17.25
CA ILE A 20 -28.97 -22.68 16.82
C ILE A 20 -28.91 -22.60 15.29
N GLU A 21 -28.73 -23.74 14.62
CA GLU A 21 -28.67 -23.78 13.16
C GLU A 21 -29.99 -23.35 12.52
N LEU A 22 -31.13 -23.71 13.12
CA LEU A 22 -32.45 -23.27 12.67
C LEU A 22 -32.65 -21.77 12.89
N ALA A 23 -32.25 -21.23 14.06
CA ALA A 23 -32.29 -19.80 14.35
C ALA A 23 -31.46 -19.00 13.34
N LEU A 24 -30.24 -19.46 13.01
CA LEU A 24 -29.41 -18.84 11.97
C LEU A 24 -30.08 -18.88 10.59
N ARG A 25 -30.66 -20.01 10.19
CA ARG A 25 -31.37 -20.14 8.90
C ARG A 25 -32.59 -19.22 8.80
N LEU A 26 -33.28 -18.99 9.92
CA LEU A 26 -34.45 -18.12 9.99
C LEU A 26 -34.08 -16.64 10.23
N GLY A 27 -32.78 -16.31 10.31
CA GLY A 27 -32.29 -14.95 10.46
C GLY A 27 -32.34 -14.41 11.90
N ASP A 28 -32.65 -15.24 12.90
CA ASP A 28 -32.59 -14.85 14.32
C ASP A 28 -31.14 -14.98 14.84
N SER A 29 -30.32 -14.04 14.41
CA SER A 29 -28.92 -13.94 14.84
C SER A 29 -28.79 -13.70 16.34
N GLY A 30 -29.79 -13.11 17.00
CA GLY A 30 -29.74 -12.79 18.43
C GLY A 30 -29.87 -14.03 19.31
N ALA A 31 -30.84 -14.89 19.02
CA ALA A 31 -30.98 -16.17 19.71
C ALA A 31 -29.78 -17.10 19.43
N ALA A 32 -29.36 -17.19 18.17
CA ALA A 32 -28.20 -17.99 17.78
C ALA A 32 -26.91 -17.53 18.47
N TRP A 33 -26.65 -16.22 18.54
CA TRP A 33 -25.45 -15.68 19.17
C TRP A 33 -25.40 -16.02 20.66
N ARG A 34 -26.48 -15.79 21.41
CA ARG A 34 -26.53 -16.04 22.87
C ARG A 34 -26.27 -17.50 23.19
N ALA A 35 -26.96 -18.40 22.48
CA ALA A 35 -26.80 -19.83 22.71
C ALA A 35 -25.43 -20.36 22.25
N ALA A 36 -24.91 -19.88 21.11
CA ALA A 36 -23.56 -20.26 20.67
C ALA A 36 -22.49 -19.74 21.64
N HIS A 37 -22.69 -18.55 22.21
CA HIS A 37 -21.79 -18.00 23.24
C HIS A 37 -21.83 -18.83 24.52
N ALA A 38 -23.02 -19.22 24.98
CA ALA A 38 -23.21 -20.11 26.13
C ALA A 38 -22.50 -21.46 25.93
N LEU A 39 -22.67 -22.08 24.76
CA LEU A 39 -21.99 -23.33 24.40
C LEU A 39 -20.49 -23.18 24.31
N TRP A 40 -19.98 -22.05 23.80
CA TRP A 40 -18.55 -21.80 23.78
C TRP A 40 -17.96 -21.70 25.19
N ARG A 41 -18.68 -21.13 26.17
CA ARG A 41 -18.23 -21.12 27.57
C ARG A 41 -18.23 -22.51 28.19
N ALA A 42 -19.24 -23.32 27.90
CA ALA A 42 -19.32 -24.70 28.38
C ALA A 42 -18.25 -25.60 27.74
N PHE A 43 -17.93 -25.37 26.46
CA PHE A 43 -16.94 -26.13 25.70
C PHE A 43 -15.95 -25.20 24.99
N PRO A 44 -14.95 -24.62 25.70
CA PRO A 44 -14.05 -23.60 25.15
C PRO A 44 -13.20 -24.05 23.97
N ALA A 45 -12.91 -25.36 23.91
CA ALA A 45 -12.16 -25.98 22.83
C ALA A 45 -13.03 -26.31 21.61
N ALA A 46 -14.36 -26.38 21.74
CA ALA A 46 -15.23 -26.80 20.66
C ALA A 46 -15.21 -25.80 19.49
N ILE A 47 -15.11 -26.34 18.27
CA ILE A 47 -14.97 -25.54 17.05
C ILE A 47 -16.30 -24.91 16.64
N MET A 48 -17.38 -25.69 16.67
CA MET A 48 -18.68 -25.29 16.14
C MET A 48 -19.29 -24.03 16.76
N PRO A 49 -19.22 -23.82 18.09
CA PRO A 49 -19.67 -22.56 18.69
C PRO A 49 -19.03 -21.32 18.06
N GLN A 50 -17.76 -21.39 17.68
CA GLN A 50 -17.07 -20.29 17.00
C GLN A 50 -17.62 -20.06 15.60
N VAL A 51 -17.92 -21.12 14.84
CA VAL A 51 -18.53 -21.00 13.51
C VAL A 51 -19.92 -20.35 13.59
N TRP A 52 -20.77 -20.75 14.54
CA TRP A 52 -22.09 -20.14 14.73
C TRP A 52 -22.02 -18.71 15.23
N LEU A 53 -21.10 -18.38 16.14
CA LEU A 53 -20.86 -17.00 16.56
C LEU A 53 -20.44 -16.13 15.38
N GLY A 54 -19.55 -16.64 14.53
CA GLY A 54 -19.17 -15.99 13.28
C GLY A 54 -20.37 -15.76 12.37
N GLN A 55 -21.20 -16.77 12.15
CA GLN A 55 -22.38 -16.67 11.30
C GLN A 55 -23.43 -15.70 11.87
N ALA A 56 -23.75 -15.79 13.16
CA ALA A 56 -24.68 -14.88 13.83
C ALA A 56 -24.21 -13.42 13.73
N LEU A 57 -22.90 -13.18 13.90
CA LEU A 57 -22.34 -11.84 13.74
C LEU A 57 -22.39 -11.38 12.29
N LEU A 58 -22.15 -12.27 11.33
CA LEU A 58 -22.25 -11.94 9.91
C LEU A 58 -23.68 -11.53 9.54
N ASP A 59 -24.68 -12.29 9.99
CA ASP A 59 -26.10 -12.04 9.74
C ASP A 59 -26.58 -10.76 10.42
N ALA A 60 -26.06 -10.46 11.63
CA ALA A 60 -26.27 -9.21 12.34
C ALA A 60 -25.53 -8.00 11.72
N GLY A 61 -24.86 -8.15 10.57
CA GLY A 61 -24.13 -7.08 9.88
C GLY A 61 -22.72 -6.81 10.43
N ASN A 62 -22.29 -7.53 11.46
CA ASN A 62 -20.98 -7.42 12.10
C ASN A 62 -19.91 -8.28 11.39
N ALA A 63 -19.85 -8.18 10.06
CA ALA A 63 -18.97 -8.99 9.21
C ALA A 63 -17.50 -8.94 9.64
N MET A 64 -17.04 -7.79 10.15
CA MET A 64 -15.65 -7.63 10.58
C MET A 64 -15.29 -8.47 11.81
N VAL A 65 -16.21 -8.61 12.77
CA VAL A 65 -16.01 -9.44 13.97
C VAL A 65 -16.17 -10.92 13.62
N ALA A 66 -17.10 -11.23 12.71
CA ALA A 66 -17.33 -12.59 12.21
C ALA A 66 -16.05 -13.23 11.64
N ILE A 67 -15.21 -12.44 10.94
CA ILE A 67 -13.93 -12.88 10.38
C ILE A 67 -13.03 -13.53 11.45
N ASP A 68 -12.94 -12.96 12.66
CA ASP A 68 -12.06 -13.48 13.72
C ASP A 68 -12.52 -14.86 14.21
N TYR A 69 -13.83 -15.03 14.37
CA TYR A 69 -14.43 -16.29 14.77
C TYR A 69 -14.21 -17.39 13.72
N PHE A 70 -14.42 -17.09 12.44
CA PHE A 70 -14.13 -18.05 11.37
C PHE A 70 -12.65 -18.41 11.29
N ARG A 71 -11.72 -17.46 11.53
CA ARG A 71 -10.28 -17.76 11.58
C ARG A 71 -9.87 -18.62 12.76
N ARG A 72 -10.48 -18.42 13.93
CA ARG A 72 -10.25 -19.29 15.09
C ARG A 72 -10.68 -20.72 14.78
N ALA A 73 -11.87 -20.88 14.21
CA ALA A 73 -12.35 -22.19 13.78
C ALA A 73 -11.40 -22.83 12.75
N LEU A 74 -10.97 -22.10 11.71
CA LEU A 74 -10.10 -22.60 10.65
C LEU A 74 -8.67 -22.92 11.10
N ARG A 75 -8.18 -22.31 12.20
CA ARG A 75 -6.90 -22.72 12.82
C ARG A 75 -6.97 -24.13 13.40
N ILE A 76 -8.13 -24.53 13.90
CA ILE A 76 -8.35 -25.84 14.52
C ILE A 76 -8.86 -26.85 13.49
N ASN A 77 -9.72 -26.44 12.55
CA ASN A 77 -10.18 -27.28 11.45
C ASN A 77 -10.04 -26.55 10.10
N PRO A 78 -8.89 -26.67 9.41
CA PRO A 78 -8.67 -26.04 8.12
C PRO A 78 -9.54 -26.63 6.99
N LEU A 79 -10.21 -27.76 7.23
CA LEU A 79 -11.09 -28.44 6.26
C LEU A 79 -12.57 -28.03 6.43
N ASP A 80 -12.88 -27.08 7.30
CA ASP A 80 -14.26 -26.66 7.56
C ASP A 80 -14.80 -25.77 6.43
N ALA A 81 -15.60 -26.37 5.55
CA ALA A 81 -16.21 -25.65 4.43
C ALA A 81 -17.20 -24.57 4.87
N ALA A 82 -17.91 -24.76 6.00
CA ALA A 82 -18.85 -23.76 6.50
C ALA A 82 -18.10 -22.54 7.05
N ALA A 83 -17.00 -22.77 7.76
CA ALA A 83 -16.14 -21.68 8.22
C ALA A 83 -15.45 -20.94 7.06
N TRP A 84 -15.03 -21.64 6.00
CA TRP A 84 -14.51 -21.01 4.77
C TRP A 84 -15.58 -20.20 4.03
N ALA A 85 -16.81 -20.71 3.91
CA ALA A 85 -17.92 -20.01 3.27
C ALA A 85 -18.38 -18.78 4.08
N GLY A 86 -18.48 -18.92 5.40
CA GLY A 86 -18.76 -17.81 6.31
C GLY A 86 -17.66 -16.75 6.27
N LEU A 87 -16.39 -17.16 6.21
CA LEU A 87 -15.26 -16.25 6.00
C LEU A 87 -15.36 -15.56 4.64
N ALA A 88 -15.71 -16.27 3.56
CA ALA A 88 -15.91 -15.68 2.24
C ALA A 88 -17.04 -14.64 2.26
N GLY A 89 -18.18 -14.95 2.88
CA GLY A 89 -19.29 -14.01 3.03
C GLY A 89 -18.92 -12.77 3.86
N ALA A 90 -18.15 -12.96 4.93
CA ALA A 90 -17.66 -11.86 5.76
C ALA A 90 -16.59 -11.01 5.04
N LEU A 91 -15.73 -11.63 4.25
CA LEU A 91 -14.74 -10.94 3.40
C LEU A 91 -15.42 -10.16 2.28
N ALA A 92 -16.45 -10.72 1.64
CA ALA A 92 -17.25 -10.05 0.62
C ALA A 92 -17.97 -8.82 1.20
N ARG A 93 -18.63 -8.96 2.36
CA ARG A 93 -19.29 -7.83 3.06
C ARG A 93 -18.32 -6.77 3.58
N THR A 94 -17.02 -7.08 3.65
CA THR A 94 -15.96 -6.12 4.00
C THR A 94 -15.17 -5.62 2.78
N GLY A 95 -15.65 -5.86 1.56
CA GLY A 95 -15.07 -5.34 0.33
C GLY A 95 -13.80 -6.05 -0.15
N GLN A 96 -13.46 -7.21 0.41
CA GLN A 96 -12.26 -7.99 0.10
C GLN A 96 -12.56 -9.08 -0.94
N GLU A 97 -13.02 -8.70 -2.13
CA GLU A 97 -13.55 -9.62 -3.16
C GLU A 97 -12.56 -10.71 -3.60
N GLY A 98 -11.27 -10.38 -3.80
CA GLY A 98 -10.26 -11.38 -4.15
C GLY A 98 -10.03 -12.42 -3.05
N ALA A 99 -9.99 -11.98 -1.78
CA ALA A 99 -9.86 -12.89 -0.65
C ALA A 99 -11.16 -13.70 -0.42
N ALA A 100 -12.31 -13.10 -0.68
CA ALA A 100 -13.59 -13.77 -0.66
C ALA A 100 -13.66 -14.87 -1.73
N ALA A 101 -13.24 -14.60 -2.97
CA ALA A 101 -13.19 -15.58 -4.05
C ALA A 101 -12.23 -16.74 -3.73
N ALA A 102 -11.07 -16.46 -3.13
CA ALA A 102 -10.14 -17.49 -2.67
C ALA A 102 -10.73 -18.34 -1.53
N ALA A 103 -11.36 -17.71 -0.52
CA ALA A 103 -12.03 -18.40 0.57
C ALA A 103 -13.21 -19.25 0.08
N LEU A 104 -13.97 -18.74 -0.90
CA LEU A 104 -15.08 -19.45 -1.53
C LEU A 104 -14.59 -20.66 -2.34
N SER A 105 -13.47 -20.51 -3.06
CA SER A 105 -12.82 -21.63 -3.76
C SER A 105 -12.36 -22.72 -2.78
N ARG A 106 -11.87 -22.34 -1.59
CA ARG A 106 -11.53 -23.31 -0.52
C ARG A 106 -12.78 -23.97 0.06
N ALA A 107 -13.85 -23.22 0.29
CA ALA A 107 -15.12 -23.80 0.75
C ALA A 107 -15.64 -24.86 -0.23
N ALA A 108 -15.64 -24.53 -1.53
CA ALA A 108 -16.05 -25.44 -2.60
C ALA A 108 -15.15 -26.68 -2.69
N LEU A 109 -13.83 -26.53 -2.51
CA LEU A 109 -12.89 -27.66 -2.49
C LEU A 109 -13.17 -28.63 -1.34
N HIS A 110 -13.46 -28.11 -0.14
CA HIS A 110 -13.68 -28.94 1.05
C HIS A 110 -15.08 -29.52 1.11
N ASP A 111 -16.05 -28.97 0.36
CA ASP A 111 -17.42 -29.47 0.26
C ASP A 111 -17.95 -29.51 -1.18
N PRO A 112 -17.34 -30.33 -2.06
CA PRO A 112 -17.66 -30.34 -3.48
C PRO A 112 -19.11 -30.79 -3.77
N LEU A 113 -19.67 -31.64 -2.91
CA LEU A 113 -21.07 -32.10 -3.02
C LEU A 113 -22.09 -31.04 -2.53
N GLY A 114 -21.66 -30.08 -1.71
CA GLY A 114 -22.49 -28.96 -1.24
C GLY A 114 -22.28 -27.65 -2.04
N ALA A 115 -21.21 -27.58 -2.83
CA ALA A 115 -20.81 -26.39 -3.57
C ALA A 115 -21.81 -25.93 -4.65
N SER A 116 -22.67 -26.83 -5.15
CA SER A 116 -23.73 -26.48 -6.10
C SER A 116 -24.74 -25.45 -5.56
N ALA A 117 -24.86 -25.32 -4.24
CA ALA A 117 -25.70 -24.32 -3.59
C ALA A 117 -25.00 -22.95 -3.41
N LEU A 118 -23.67 -22.94 -3.29
CA LEU A 118 -22.90 -21.76 -2.87
C LEU A 118 -22.51 -20.83 -4.04
N THR A 119 -22.49 -21.32 -5.28
CA THR A 119 -22.13 -20.56 -6.48
C THR A 119 -22.86 -21.03 -7.75
N PRO A 120 -24.09 -20.58 -8.01
CA PRO A 120 -24.74 -20.85 -9.30
C PRO A 120 -23.99 -20.15 -10.44
N GLY A 121 -23.43 -20.93 -11.37
CA GLY A 121 -22.72 -20.43 -12.55
C GLY A 121 -21.18 -20.36 -12.42
N ILE A 122 -20.61 -20.69 -11.26
CA ILE A 122 -19.16 -20.86 -11.06
C ILE A 122 -18.93 -22.22 -10.41
N ALA A 123 -19.21 -23.30 -11.13
CA ALA A 123 -18.60 -24.58 -10.84
C ALA A 123 -17.38 -24.67 -11.75
N PRO A 124 -16.15 -24.34 -11.29
CA PRO A 124 -14.98 -24.72 -12.05
C PRO A 124 -15.04 -26.24 -12.18
N GLU A 125 -14.82 -26.77 -13.40
CA GLU A 125 -14.48 -28.17 -13.62
C GLU A 125 -13.65 -28.67 -12.43
N PRO A 126 -14.08 -29.73 -11.70
CA PRO A 126 -13.45 -30.07 -10.45
C PRO A 126 -11.98 -30.35 -10.72
N SER A 127 -11.12 -29.48 -10.16
CA SER A 127 -9.67 -29.69 -10.16
C SER A 127 -9.38 -31.11 -9.68
N SER A 128 -8.24 -31.70 -10.06
CA SER A 128 -7.85 -33.04 -9.58
C SER A 128 -7.95 -33.17 -8.06
N ALA A 129 -7.66 -32.09 -7.32
CA ALA A 129 -7.87 -32.01 -5.87
C ALA A 129 -9.35 -32.17 -5.45
N GLY A 130 -10.28 -31.51 -6.14
CA GLY A 130 -11.72 -31.62 -5.89
C GLY A 130 -12.27 -33.01 -6.23
N LYS A 131 -11.85 -33.60 -7.35
CA LYS A 131 -12.22 -34.96 -7.75
C LYS A 131 -11.78 -35.99 -6.71
N GLY A 132 -10.55 -35.87 -6.21
CA GLY A 132 -10.03 -36.76 -5.17
C GLY A 132 -10.84 -36.70 -3.86
N ILE A 133 -11.21 -35.50 -3.40
CA ILE A 133 -12.06 -35.32 -2.21
C ILE A 133 -13.47 -35.86 -2.45
N GLU A 134 -14.01 -35.67 -3.65
CA GLU A 134 -15.31 -36.19 -4.04
C GLU A 134 -15.34 -37.73 -4.06
N TYR A 135 -14.34 -38.36 -4.69
CA TYR A 135 -14.18 -39.82 -4.67
C TYR A 135 -14.08 -40.36 -3.25
N LEU A 136 -13.30 -39.69 -2.39
CA LEU A 136 -13.17 -40.10 -0.99
C LEU A 136 -14.53 -40.07 -0.26
N ARG A 137 -15.33 -39.02 -0.48
CA ARG A 137 -16.68 -38.88 0.09
C ARG A 137 -17.70 -39.87 -0.45
N ARG A 138 -17.50 -40.36 -1.68
CA ARG A 138 -18.31 -41.42 -2.30
C ARG A 138 -17.85 -42.83 -1.90
N GLY A 139 -16.79 -42.96 -1.10
CA GLY A 139 -16.22 -44.25 -0.69
C GLY A 139 -15.28 -44.89 -1.73
N LEU A 140 -14.89 -44.15 -2.76
CA LEU A 140 -14.00 -44.61 -3.84
C LEU A 140 -12.54 -44.33 -3.47
N ALA A 141 -12.01 -45.07 -2.49
CA ALA A 141 -10.73 -44.76 -1.85
C ALA A 141 -9.50 -44.85 -2.78
N GLU A 142 -9.44 -45.84 -3.67
CA GLU A 142 -8.33 -46.01 -4.62
C GLU A 142 -8.27 -44.85 -5.62
N LEU A 143 -9.39 -44.54 -6.27
CA LEU A 143 -9.50 -43.39 -7.18
C LEU A 143 -9.21 -42.07 -6.48
N ALA A 144 -9.63 -41.93 -5.22
CA ALA A 144 -9.31 -40.76 -4.41
C ALA A 144 -7.80 -40.63 -4.18
N ALA A 145 -7.11 -41.73 -3.88
CA ALA A 145 -5.68 -41.74 -3.64
C ALA A 145 -4.90 -41.28 -4.89
N ASP A 146 -5.27 -41.76 -6.08
CA ASP A 146 -4.61 -41.41 -7.34
C ASP A 146 -4.76 -39.92 -7.69
N GLU A 147 -5.99 -39.39 -7.58
CA GLU A 147 -6.27 -37.98 -7.86
C GLU A 147 -5.61 -37.05 -6.83
N LEU A 148 -5.62 -37.44 -5.55
CA LEU A 148 -4.98 -36.67 -4.48
C LEU A 148 -3.46 -36.74 -4.54
N ALA A 149 -2.87 -37.85 -4.98
CA ALA A 149 -1.44 -37.93 -5.25
C ALA A 149 -1.02 -36.95 -6.35
N THR A 150 -1.80 -36.90 -7.44
CA THR A 150 -1.58 -35.96 -8.55
C THR A 150 -1.73 -34.50 -8.09
N ALA A 151 -2.76 -34.22 -7.29
CA ALA A 151 -2.98 -32.88 -6.74
C ALA A 151 -1.86 -32.45 -5.78
N LEU A 152 -1.38 -33.35 -4.92
CA LEU A 152 -0.30 -33.09 -3.99
C LEU A 152 1.05 -32.92 -4.70
N ALA A 153 1.29 -33.63 -5.81
CA ALA A 153 2.49 -33.44 -6.62
C ALA A 153 2.56 -32.02 -7.23
N ARG A 154 1.42 -31.47 -7.68
CA ARG A 154 1.33 -30.08 -8.17
C ARG A 154 1.43 -29.04 -7.05
N HIS A 155 0.96 -29.40 -5.85
CA HIS A 155 0.92 -28.51 -4.70
C HIS A 155 1.52 -29.16 -3.43
N PRO A 156 2.84 -29.40 -3.40
CA PRO A 156 3.48 -30.21 -2.36
C PRO A 156 3.39 -29.63 -0.95
N ARG A 157 3.12 -28.32 -0.85
CA ARG A 157 2.99 -27.58 0.42
C ARG A 157 1.57 -27.58 1.01
N ARG A 158 0.58 -28.16 0.33
CA ARG A 158 -0.82 -28.15 0.76
C ARG A 158 -1.12 -29.23 1.79
N THR A 159 -1.12 -28.84 3.07
CA THR A 159 -1.34 -29.75 4.21
C THR A 159 -2.77 -30.33 4.21
N ASP A 160 -3.76 -29.56 3.77
CA ASP A 160 -5.14 -30.02 3.63
C ASP A 160 -5.28 -31.16 2.62
N LEU A 161 -4.66 -31.04 1.44
CA LEU A 161 -4.62 -32.11 0.43
C LEU A 161 -3.87 -33.34 0.94
N ARG A 162 -2.77 -33.12 1.67
CA ARG A 162 -2.00 -34.20 2.29
C ARG A 162 -2.84 -35.02 3.27
N LEU A 163 -3.70 -34.38 4.07
CA LEU A 163 -4.55 -35.08 5.03
C LEU A 163 -5.66 -35.89 4.36
N TYR A 164 -6.28 -35.37 3.30
CA TYR A 164 -7.20 -36.17 2.49
C TYR A 164 -6.48 -37.35 1.84
N TYR A 165 -5.26 -37.15 1.35
CA TYR A 165 -4.47 -38.21 0.73
C TYR A 165 -4.13 -39.32 1.74
N VAL A 166 -3.73 -38.95 2.95
CA VAL A 166 -3.51 -39.90 4.05
C VAL A 166 -4.78 -40.72 4.34
N GLU A 167 -5.93 -40.08 4.38
CA GLU A 167 -7.20 -40.77 4.63
C GLU A 167 -7.62 -41.67 3.46
N ALA A 168 -7.39 -41.26 2.21
CA ALA A 168 -7.62 -42.08 1.02
C ALA A 168 -6.74 -43.35 1.04
N LEU A 169 -5.44 -43.19 1.33
CA LEU A 169 -4.52 -44.31 1.49
C LEU A 169 -4.96 -45.26 2.61
N ARG A 170 -5.39 -44.71 3.76
CA ARG A 170 -5.89 -45.51 4.88
C ARG A 170 -7.10 -46.36 4.47
N ARG A 171 -8.08 -45.78 3.76
CA ARG A 171 -9.28 -46.50 3.30
C ARG A 171 -9.00 -47.51 2.19
N SER A 172 -8.00 -47.24 1.34
CA SER A 172 -7.54 -48.20 0.33
C SER A 172 -6.79 -49.40 0.92
N GLY A 173 -6.46 -49.38 2.22
CA GLY A 173 -5.70 -50.43 2.90
C GLY A 173 -4.18 -50.24 2.89
N ASP A 174 -3.64 -49.23 2.17
CA ASP A 174 -2.22 -48.89 2.20
C ASP A 174 -1.83 -48.08 3.45
N LEU A 175 -1.84 -48.77 4.60
CA LEU A 175 -1.49 -48.19 5.89
C LEU A 175 -0.01 -47.77 5.96
N ALA A 176 0.87 -48.43 5.21
CA ALA A 176 2.30 -48.13 5.21
C ALA A 176 2.58 -46.77 4.56
N SER A 177 2.03 -46.53 3.37
CA SER A 177 2.13 -45.21 2.72
C SER A 177 1.39 -44.14 3.51
N ALA A 178 0.20 -44.45 4.05
CA ALA A 178 -0.55 -43.50 4.87
C ALA A 178 0.28 -42.99 6.06
N ARG A 179 0.95 -43.89 6.80
CA ARG A 179 1.84 -43.51 7.92
C ARG A 179 3.05 -42.71 7.47
N ARG A 180 3.68 -43.10 6.36
CA ARG A 180 4.85 -42.40 5.80
C ARG A 180 4.52 -40.96 5.37
N ILE A 181 3.40 -40.77 4.68
CA ILE A 181 2.94 -39.43 4.28
C ILE A 181 2.50 -38.63 5.50
N PHE A 182 1.81 -39.26 6.46
CA PHE A 182 1.38 -38.62 7.70
C PHE A 182 2.55 -38.14 8.56
N ALA A 183 3.70 -38.83 8.54
CA ALA A 183 4.91 -38.38 9.26
C ALA A 183 5.42 -37.00 8.82
N GLN A 184 4.96 -36.50 7.66
CA GLN A 184 5.28 -35.16 7.16
C GLN A 184 4.28 -34.10 7.66
N CYS A 185 3.27 -34.47 8.44
CA CYS A 185 2.27 -33.58 9.01
C CYS A 185 2.65 -33.21 10.45
N ASN A 186 3.24 -32.03 10.66
CA ASN A 186 3.57 -31.50 11.99
C ASN A 186 2.53 -30.48 12.46
N ALA A 187 1.29 -30.91 12.67
CA ALA A 187 0.22 -30.02 13.09
C ALA A 187 -0.78 -30.66 14.06
N ASP A 188 -1.15 -29.89 15.09
CA ASP A 188 -2.08 -30.24 16.16
C ASP A 188 -3.54 -29.79 15.86
N HIS A 189 -3.92 -29.70 14.59
CA HIS A 189 -5.28 -29.35 14.17
C HIS A 189 -6.15 -30.61 14.01
N LEU A 190 -7.47 -30.48 14.19
CA LEU A 190 -8.43 -31.59 14.29
C LEU A 190 -8.25 -32.66 13.19
N PRO A 191 -8.15 -32.34 11.88
CA PRO A 191 -8.00 -33.38 10.85
C PRO A 191 -6.71 -34.21 10.95
N ALA A 192 -5.62 -33.63 11.46
CA ALA A 192 -4.39 -34.39 11.71
C ALA A 192 -4.54 -35.30 12.93
N LEU A 193 -5.22 -34.83 13.99
CA LEU A 193 -5.51 -35.65 15.17
C LEU A 193 -6.43 -36.82 14.82
N LEU A 194 -7.44 -36.59 13.96
CA LEU A 194 -8.33 -37.63 13.45
C LEU A 194 -7.56 -38.68 12.63
N ALA A 195 -6.73 -38.24 11.68
CA ALA A 195 -5.87 -39.13 10.90
C ALA A 195 -4.90 -39.92 11.80
N ARG A 196 -4.31 -39.27 12.82
CA ARG A 196 -3.43 -39.91 13.81
C ARG A 196 -4.17 -40.99 14.61
N ALA A 197 -5.34 -40.66 15.14
CA ALA A 197 -6.18 -41.57 15.93
C ALA A 197 -6.68 -42.78 15.11
N ALA A 198 -6.83 -42.61 13.79
CA ALA A 198 -7.19 -43.68 12.86
C ALA A 198 -5.99 -44.57 12.47
N LEU A 199 -4.81 -43.99 12.26
CA LEU A 199 -3.59 -44.72 11.86
C LEU A 199 -2.92 -45.47 13.02
N TYR A 200 -3.05 -44.92 14.23
CA TYR A 200 -2.46 -45.41 15.46
C TYR A 200 -3.57 -45.74 16.45
N THR A 201 -4.08 -46.97 16.36
CA THR A 201 -5.28 -47.46 17.07
C THR A 201 -5.24 -47.37 18.60
N HIS A 202 -4.08 -47.09 19.20
CA HIS A 202 -3.89 -46.92 20.65
C HIS A 202 -3.64 -45.46 21.08
N ASP A 203 -3.70 -44.49 20.18
CA ASP A 203 -3.50 -43.07 20.51
C ASP A 203 -4.74 -42.46 21.18
N GLN A 204 -4.95 -42.82 22.45
CA GLN A 204 -6.05 -42.28 23.26
C GLN A 204 -5.92 -40.76 23.46
N ALA A 205 -4.70 -40.22 23.49
CA ALA A 205 -4.48 -38.78 23.63
C ALA A 205 -5.00 -38.00 22.41
N ALA A 206 -4.79 -38.50 21.20
CA ALA A 206 -5.37 -37.92 19.99
C ALA A 206 -6.91 -37.95 20.04
N ARG A 207 -7.50 -39.09 20.46
CA ARG A 207 -8.96 -39.24 20.56
C ARG A 207 -9.59 -38.27 21.58
N MET A 208 -8.96 -38.11 22.74
CA MET A 208 -9.40 -37.17 23.76
C MET A 208 -9.37 -35.73 23.23
N ARG A 209 -8.28 -35.32 22.58
CA ARG A 209 -8.21 -33.98 21.95
C ARG A 209 -9.21 -33.79 20.81
N CYS A 210 -9.52 -34.84 20.04
CA CYS A 210 -10.60 -34.78 19.04
C CYS A 210 -11.96 -34.52 19.71
N ALA A 211 -12.25 -35.21 20.81
CA ALA A 211 -13.49 -35.02 21.57
C ALA A 211 -13.58 -33.63 22.22
N GLU A 212 -12.47 -33.01 22.61
CA GLU A 212 -12.46 -31.62 23.10
C GLU A 212 -12.83 -30.61 22.00
N TYR A 213 -12.34 -30.82 20.76
CA TYR A 213 -12.63 -29.95 19.62
C TYR A 213 -14.00 -30.20 18.99
N ASP A 214 -14.52 -31.42 19.10
CA ASP A 214 -15.76 -31.89 18.47
C ASP A 214 -16.58 -32.75 19.44
N PRO A 215 -17.14 -32.16 20.52
CA PRO A 215 -17.72 -32.91 21.64
C PRO A 215 -18.99 -33.70 21.29
N ASP A 216 -19.72 -33.33 20.23
CA ASP A 216 -20.86 -34.10 19.73
C ASP A 216 -20.49 -35.07 18.58
N GLY A 217 -19.20 -35.10 18.21
CA GLY A 217 -18.62 -36.01 17.24
C GLY A 217 -19.02 -35.74 15.78
N ARG A 218 -19.64 -34.60 15.46
CA ARG A 218 -20.16 -34.36 14.12
C ARG A 218 -19.04 -34.19 13.08
N LEU A 219 -17.97 -33.47 13.41
CA LEU A 219 -16.88 -33.17 12.49
C LEU A 219 -16.07 -34.44 12.25
N THR A 220 -15.94 -35.25 13.31
CA THR A 220 -15.36 -36.59 13.29
C THR A 220 -16.14 -37.51 12.36
N ARG A 221 -17.47 -37.61 12.52
CA ARG A 221 -18.33 -38.39 11.60
C ARG A 221 -18.22 -37.87 10.16
N ARG A 222 -18.19 -36.55 9.95
CA ARG A 222 -18.06 -35.95 8.61
C ARG A 222 -16.71 -36.24 7.96
N PHE A 223 -15.62 -36.28 8.73
CA PHE A 223 -14.29 -36.61 8.23
C PHE A 223 -14.21 -38.07 7.75
N PHE A 224 -14.79 -39.01 8.50
CA PHE A 224 -14.78 -40.44 8.15
C PHE A 224 -15.88 -40.87 7.16
N ALA A 225 -16.87 -40.01 6.92
CA ALA A 225 -17.96 -40.31 5.99
C ALA A 225 -17.43 -40.79 4.61
N PRO A 226 -18.08 -41.81 4.00
CA PRO A 226 -19.32 -42.44 4.44
C PRO A 226 -19.16 -43.52 5.52
N GLU A 227 -17.92 -43.88 5.88
CA GLU A 227 -17.64 -44.87 6.93
C GLU A 227 -17.85 -44.29 8.34
N ALA A 228 -18.10 -45.19 9.30
CA ALA A 228 -18.07 -44.81 10.71
C ALA A 228 -16.61 -44.55 11.16
N PRO A 229 -16.39 -43.65 12.13
CA PRO A 229 -15.07 -43.49 12.75
C PRO A 229 -14.54 -44.85 13.27
N PRO A 230 -13.23 -45.13 13.15
CA PRO A 230 -12.65 -46.42 13.55
C PRO A 230 -12.56 -46.62 15.07
N TRP A 231 -13.21 -45.76 15.86
CA TRP A 231 -13.34 -45.86 17.31
C TRP A 231 -14.73 -45.38 17.75
N THR A 232 -15.15 -45.84 18.92
CA THR A 232 -16.41 -45.41 19.53
C THR A 232 -16.30 -43.97 20.00
N LEU A 233 -17.22 -43.11 19.55
CA LEU A 233 -17.33 -41.74 20.01
C LEU A 233 -17.97 -41.67 21.40
N PRO A 234 -17.59 -40.69 22.24
CA PRO A 234 -18.30 -40.45 23.50
C PRO A 234 -19.78 -40.12 23.23
N PRO A 235 -20.67 -40.41 24.20
CA PRO A 235 -22.07 -39.97 24.11
C PRO A 235 -22.15 -38.44 24.01
N ALA A 236 -23.21 -37.94 23.37
CA ALA A 236 -23.41 -36.50 23.25
C ALA A 236 -23.50 -35.86 24.64
N PRO A 237 -22.79 -34.75 24.89
CA PRO A 237 -22.80 -34.13 26.20
C PRO A 237 -24.18 -33.52 26.49
N VAL A 238 -24.53 -33.53 27.78
CA VAL A 238 -25.71 -32.85 28.30
C VAL A 238 -25.27 -31.53 28.92
N VAL A 239 -25.98 -30.45 28.60
CA VAL A 239 -25.67 -29.07 29.00
C VAL A 239 -26.73 -28.59 29.97
N GLY A 240 -26.32 -27.89 31.03
CA GLY A 240 -27.25 -27.26 31.96
C GLY A 240 -28.05 -26.16 31.25
N TRP A 241 -29.37 -26.18 31.43
CA TRP A 241 -30.25 -25.12 30.93
C TRP A 241 -29.97 -23.81 31.67
N ASN A 242 -30.00 -22.68 30.96
CA ASN A 242 -29.82 -21.35 31.52
C ASN A 242 -30.59 -20.30 30.71
N GLU A 243 -30.70 -19.09 31.26
CA GLU A 243 -31.43 -17.97 30.65
C GLU A 243 -30.92 -17.60 29.23
N GLU A 244 -29.67 -17.92 28.88
CA GLU A 244 -29.12 -17.64 27.54
C GLU A 244 -29.65 -18.59 26.47
N PHE A 245 -30.22 -19.74 26.86
CA PHE A 245 -30.88 -20.68 25.96
C PHE A 245 -32.39 -20.42 25.82
N GLU A 246 -33.01 -19.61 26.68
CA GLU A 246 -34.44 -19.27 26.59
C GLU A 246 -34.88 -18.75 25.20
N PRO A 247 -34.10 -17.89 24.52
CA PRO A 247 -34.45 -17.43 23.18
C PRO A 247 -34.52 -18.55 22.14
N LEU A 248 -34.01 -19.75 22.45
CA LEU A 248 -34.10 -20.92 21.57
C LEU A 248 -35.37 -21.75 21.74
N LEU A 249 -36.20 -21.50 22.75
CA LEU A 249 -37.43 -22.27 23.00
C LEU A 249 -38.31 -22.43 21.75
N PRO A 250 -38.56 -21.38 20.93
CA PRO A 250 -39.35 -21.53 19.70
C PRO A 250 -38.75 -22.54 18.70
N TYR A 251 -37.42 -22.62 18.63
CA TYR A 251 -36.70 -23.49 17.69
C TYR A 251 -36.53 -24.92 18.21
N LEU A 252 -36.67 -25.13 19.54
CA LEU A 252 -36.68 -26.46 20.17
C LEU A 252 -38.04 -27.14 20.05
N GLU A 253 -39.13 -26.36 20.08
CA GLU A 253 -40.52 -26.84 20.00
C GLU A 253 -41.03 -27.02 18.58
N THR A 254 -40.29 -26.52 17.59
CA THR A 254 -40.62 -26.65 16.18
C THR A 254 -40.55 -28.13 15.77
N SER A 255 -41.71 -28.78 15.72
CA SER A 255 -41.84 -30.15 15.24
C SER A 255 -41.50 -30.24 13.75
N VAL A 256 -40.68 -31.22 13.40
CA VAL A 256 -40.13 -31.52 12.06
C VAL A 256 -41.20 -31.63 10.95
N GLN A 257 -42.50 -31.66 11.29
CA GLN A 257 -43.61 -31.74 10.34
C GLN A 257 -43.86 -30.45 9.53
N GLN A 258 -43.39 -29.27 9.96
CA GLN A 258 -43.43 -28.07 9.12
C GLN A 258 -42.28 -27.99 8.10
N LEU A 259 -41.34 -28.94 8.12
CA LEU A 259 -40.19 -29.02 7.21
C LEU A 259 -40.37 -30.03 6.06
N VAL A 260 -41.56 -30.62 5.90
CA VAL A 260 -41.91 -31.49 4.76
C VAL A 260 -42.89 -30.76 3.84
N GLN A 261 -42.44 -29.65 3.27
CA GLN A 261 -42.69 -29.44 1.85
C GLN A 261 -41.33 -29.61 1.14
N PRO A 262 -41.26 -30.29 -0.01
CA PRO A 262 -40.02 -30.36 -0.75
C PRO A 262 -39.70 -28.94 -1.19
N ALA A 263 -38.77 -28.28 -0.50
CA ALA A 263 -38.07 -27.13 -1.03
C ALA A 263 -37.17 -27.65 -2.16
N THR A 264 -37.76 -27.93 -3.31
CA THR A 264 -37.03 -27.84 -4.56
C THR A 264 -36.66 -26.37 -4.75
N ASN A 265 -35.37 -26.10 -4.57
CA ASN A 265 -34.62 -24.89 -4.94
C ASN A 265 -34.75 -23.65 -4.03
N GLY A 266 -33.68 -23.39 -3.26
CA GLY A 266 -33.38 -22.14 -2.55
C GLY A 266 -32.60 -22.45 -1.26
N HIS A 267 -31.29 -22.22 -1.12
CA HIS A 267 -30.54 -21.03 -1.50
C HIS A 267 -29.32 -21.36 -2.38
N ALA A 268 -29.59 -21.47 -3.68
CA ALA A 268 -28.78 -20.88 -4.74
C ALA A 268 -29.68 -19.88 -5.49
N THR A 269 -29.10 -18.83 -6.04
CA THR A 269 -29.67 -17.84 -6.99
C THR A 269 -30.72 -16.86 -6.45
N GLN A 270 -30.30 -15.61 -6.22
CA GLN A 270 -30.86 -14.54 -7.05
C GLN A 270 -29.86 -14.28 -8.19
N PRO A 271 -30.27 -14.38 -9.47
CA PRO A 271 -29.40 -14.02 -10.59
C PRO A 271 -29.18 -12.51 -10.61
N LEU A 272 -27.92 -12.10 -10.82
CA LEU A 272 -27.59 -10.75 -11.26
C LEU A 272 -28.29 -10.50 -12.62
N PRO A 273 -28.80 -9.29 -12.90
CA PRO A 273 -29.41 -8.98 -14.19
C PRO A 273 -28.39 -9.21 -15.31
N ALA A 274 -28.84 -9.89 -16.38
CA ALA A 274 -28.03 -10.37 -17.48
C ALA A 274 -27.25 -9.25 -18.19
N VAL A 275 -25.92 -9.35 -18.19
CA VAL A 275 -25.05 -8.60 -19.10
C VAL A 275 -25.15 -9.24 -20.48
N LYS A 276 -25.52 -8.45 -21.49
CA LYS A 276 -25.63 -8.87 -22.89
C LYS A 276 -24.29 -9.43 -23.38
N ARG A 277 -24.34 -10.65 -23.96
CA ARG A 277 -23.24 -11.27 -24.71
C ARG A 277 -22.80 -10.38 -25.87
N PHE A 278 -21.50 -10.14 -25.99
CA PHE A 278 -20.86 -9.79 -27.26
C PHE A 278 -20.40 -11.09 -27.96
N PRO A 279 -20.40 -11.13 -29.30
CA PRO A 279 -20.42 -12.38 -30.06
C PRO A 279 -19.03 -13.01 -30.26
N ASP A 280 -19.06 -14.34 -30.39
CA ASP A 280 -17.95 -15.22 -30.73
C ASP A 280 -17.19 -14.79 -32.00
N ARG A 281 -15.87 -14.89 -31.94
CA ARG A 281 -15.05 -15.30 -33.08
C ARG A 281 -14.16 -16.46 -32.64
N SER A 282 -14.59 -17.66 -33.01
CA SER A 282 -13.71 -18.78 -33.30
C SER A 282 -12.82 -18.42 -34.49
N ASP A 283 -11.53 -18.67 -34.38
CA ASP A 283 -10.87 -19.50 -35.39
C ASP A 283 -9.61 -20.17 -34.83
N GLN A 284 -9.40 -21.35 -35.39
CA GLN A 284 -8.54 -22.44 -34.98
C GLN A 284 -7.04 -22.12 -35.12
N GLN A 285 -6.22 -22.74 -34.27
CA GLN A 285 -5.02 -23.42 -34.75
C GLN A 285 -4.53 -24.47 -33.74
N GLU A 286 -4.54 -25.71 -34.22
CA GLU A 286 -3.95 -26.90 -33.63
C GLU A 286 -2.42 -26.91 -33.77
N ALA A 287 -1.70 -27.43 -32.78
CA ALA A 287 -0.43 -28.15 -32.93
C ALA A 287 -0.10 -28.81 -31.57
N GLN A 288 -0.43 -30.09 -31.41
CA GLN A 288 0.46 -31.26 -31.52
C GLN A 288 1.24 -31.59 -30.24
N VAL A 289 0.91 -32.79 -29.75
CA VAL A 289 1.49 -33.52 -28.63
C VAL A 289 2.67 -34.33 -29.14
N GLU A 290 3.81 -34.24 -28.47
CA GLU A 290 4.81 -35.31 -28.48
C GLU A 290 5.14 -35.72 -27.04
N ALA A 291 5.02 -37.03 -26.82
CA ALA A 291 5.28 -37.71 -25.57
C ALA A 291 6.75 -38.11 -25.47
N ALA A 292 7.32 -38.05 -24.27
CA ALA A 292 8.51 -38.82 -23.92
C ALA A 292 8.46 -39.26 -22.46
N ASN A 293 8.34 -40.57 -22.27
CA ASN A 293 8.51 -41.32 -21.02
C ASN A 293 9.90 -41.11 -20.44
N GLY A 294 10.00 -41.09 -19.11
CA GLY A 294 11.29 -41.14 -18.41
C GLY A 294 11.16 -41.17 -16.90
N SER A 295 10.95 -42.35 -16.34
CA SER A 295 11.19 -42.65 -14.93
C SER A 295 12.68 -42.46 -14.57
N SER A 296 12.99 -41.82 -13.44
CA SER A 296 13.89 -42.42 -12.42
C SER A 296 14.17 -41.46 -11.25
N SER A 297 13.86 -41.95 -10.05
CA SER A 297 14.62 -41.85 -8.79
C SER A 297 15.32 -40.54 -8.38
N LEU A 298 14.84 -39.97 -7.27
CA LEU A 298 15.59 -39.09 -6.38
C LEU A 298 16.64 -39.89 -5.58
N PRO A 299 17.85 -39.36 -5.33
CA PRO A 299 18.73 -39.89 -4.30
C PRO A 299 18.44 -39.24 -2.94
N VAL A 300 18.40 -40.10 -1.93
CA VAL A 300 18.34 -39.82 -0.49
C VAL A 300 19.73 -39.42 -0.01
N ALA A 301 19.82 -38.43 0.88
CA ALA A 301 20.94 -38.28 1.79
C ALA A 301 20.43 -37.76 3.14
N ASP A 302 20.66 -38.58 4.17
CA ASP A 302 20.45 -38.31 5.59
C ASP A 302 21.42 -37.23 6.09
N ASP A 303 20.95 -36.32 6.93
CA ASP A 303 21.69 -35.99 8.16
C ASP A 303 20.77 -35.42 9.25
N HIS A 304 20.97 -35.91 10.47
CA HIS A 304 20.20 -35.57 11.66
C HIS A 304 20.80 -34.32 12.33
N SER A 305 20.01 -33.26 12.48
CA SER A 305 20.18 -32.35 13.62
C SER A 305 18.83 -31.81 14.08
N ALA A 306 18.52 -32.13 15.34
CA ALA A 306 17.26 -31.78 15.99
C ALA A 306 17.21 -30.28 16.29
N ILE A 307 16.39 -29.55 15.54
CA ILE A 307 15.91 -28.22 15.93
C ILE A 307 14.40 -28.35 16.17
N ARG A 308 13.97 -28.08 17.39
CA ARG A 308 12.56 -27.96 17.76
C ARG A 308 11.89 -26.92 16.83
N SER A 309 11.12 -27.37 15.86
CA SER A 309 10.36 -26.52 14.95
C SER A 309 9.06 -26.07 15.61
N GLU A 310 8.85 -24.75 15.70
CA GLU A 310 7.53 -24.17 15.98
C GLU A 310 6.47 -24.72 15.01
N PRO A 311 5.19 -24.87 15.43
CA PRO A 311 4.14 -25.44 14.59
C PRO A 311 3.95 -24.59 13.33
N THR A 312 4.33 -25.17 12.18
CA THR A 312 4.26 -24.52 10.87
C THR A 312 2.81 -24.49 10.40
N THR A 313 2.15 -23.36 10.61
CA THR A 313 0.91 -23.01 9.89
C THR A 313 1.23 -22.79 8.41
N ASP A 314 0.34 -23.26 7.53
CA ASP A 314 0.43 -23.13 6.06
C ASP A 314 0.83 -21.69 5.67
N PRO A 315 1.86 -21.46 4.83
CA PRO A 315 2.33 -20.13 4.46
C PRO A 315 1.24 -19.22 3.86
N GLU A 316 0.25 -19.78 3.15
CA GLU A 316 -0.88 -19.01 2.61
C GLU A 316 -1.87 -18.62 3.70
N VAL A 317 -2.16 -19.54 4.62
CA VAL A 317 -2.98 -19.27 5.81
C VAL A 317 -2.28 -18.28 6.74
N LYS A 318 -0.95 -18.38 6.87
CA LYS A 318 -0.12 -17.45 7.64
C LYS A 318 -0.10 -16.06 6.99
N ASN A 319 -0.04 -15.97 5.66
CA ASN A 319 -0.17 -14.70 4.94
C ASN A 319 -1.59 -14.10 5.05
N LEU A 320 -2.64 -14.93 5.00
CA LEU A 320 -4.03 -14.49 5.16
C LEU A 320 -4.32 -14.03 6.59
N ILE A 321 -3.86 -14.80 7.59
CA ILE A 321 -3.91 -14.44 9.01
C ILE A 321 -3.09 -13.17 9.25
N ALA A 322 -1.86 -13.04 8.73
CA ALA A 322 -1.04 -11.85 8.91
C ALA A 322 -1.62 -10.59 8.23
N THR A 323 -2.25 -10.75 7.07
CA THR A 323 -2.92 -9.65 6.35
C THR A 323 -4.09 -9.10 7.13
N ALA A 324 -4.72 -9.93 7.95
CA ALA A 324 -5.95 -9.53 8.58
C ALA A 324 -5.92 -9.51 10.11
N GLU A 325 -4.82 -9.97 10.70
CA GLU A 325 -4.34 -9.54 12.01
C GLU A 325 -3.86 -8.08 11.95
N ARG A 326 -3.29 -7.65 10.81
CA ARG A 326 -3.10 -6.22 10.51
C ARG A 326 -4.42 -5.44 10.53
N VAL A 327 -5.53 -6.05 10.08
CA VAL A 327 -6.88 -5.45 10.13
C VAL A 327 -7.48 -5.52 11.54
N ARG A 328 -7.28 -6.60 12.30
CA ARG A 328 -7.68 -6.71 13.72
C ARG A 328 -7.03 -5.64 14.59
N GLN A 329 -5.73 -5.38 14.37
CA GLN A 329 -5.01 -4.30 15.05
C GLN A 329 -5.58 -2.90 14.73
N ARG A 330 -6.21 -2.68 13.57
CA ARG A 330 -6.94 -1.42 13.26
C ARG A 330 -8.24 -1.27 14.08
N LEU A 331 -8.83 -2.38 14.53
CA LEU A 331 -10.15 -2.40 15.16
C LEU A 331 -10.08 -2.43 16.68
N THR A 332 -9.05 -3.06 17.28
CA THR A 332 -8.82 -3.00 18.73
C THR A 332 -8.43 -1.60 19.24
N THR A 333 -7.99 -0.71 18.36
CA THR A 333 -7.72 0.70 18.67
C THR A 333 -8.97 1.58 18.74
N ILE A 334 -10.18 1.06 18.47
CA ILE A 334 -11.41 1.86 18.44
C ILE A 334 -11.86 2.32 19.86
N GLY A 335 -11.29 1.78 20.93
CA GLY A 335 -11.51 2.26 22.31
C GLY A 335 -10.64 3.45 22.74
N VAL A 336 -9.67 3.89 21.93
CA VAL A 336 -8.81 5.04 22.22
C VAL A 336 -8.91 6.00 21.03
N ALA A 337 -9.31 7.25 21.26
CA ALA A 337 -9.36 8.26 20.21
C ALA A 337 -7.99 8.30 19.49
N PRO A 338 -7.95 8.15 18.15
CA PRO A 338 -6.70 8.06 17.44
C PRO A 338 -5.95 9.38 17.59
N ARG A 339 -4.63 9.27 17.72
CA ARG A 339 -3.76 10.41 17.99
C ARG A 339 -3.98 11.52 16.94
N PRO A 340 -4.24 12.77 17.37
CA PRO A 340 -4.39 13.89 16.46
C PRO A 340 -3.18 14.00 15.53
N LEU A 341 -3.41 14.38 14.27
CA LEU A 341 -2.35 14.53 13.28
C LEU A 341 -1.44 15.74 13.56
N LEU A 342 -2.02 16.80 14.14
CA LEU A 342 -1.31 17.98 14.61
C LEU A 342 -1.99 18.49 15.88
N PRO A 343 -1.27 18.79 16.97
CA PRO A 343 -1.80 19.56 18.08
C PRO A 343 -1.62 21.06 17.75
N TYR A 344 -2.69 21.85 17.88
CA TYR A 344 -2.68 23.27 17.51
C TYR A 344 -2.64 24.17 18.75
N ALA A 345 -1.84 25.24 18.70
CA ALA A 345 -1.62 26.13 19.85
C ALA A 345 -2.65 27.27 19.93
N ASP A 346 -3.16 27.70 18.78
CA ASP A 346 -3.95 28.93 18.59
C ASP A 346 -5.44 28.66 18.34
N GLY A 347 -5.91 27.43 18.60
CA GLY A 347 -7.35 27.09 18.64
C GLY A 347 -8.08 27.04 17.29
N ARG A 348 -7.42 27.34 16.15
CA ARG A 348 -8.02 27.20 14.82
C ARG A 348 -8.21 25.73 14.44
N THR A 349 -9.26 25.47 13.65
CA THR A 349 -9.52 24.14 13.08
C THR A 349 -8.81 23.99 11.74
N PHE A 350 -7.99 22.95 11.64
CA PHE A 350 -7.25 22.60 10.43
C PHE A 350 -8.16 21.90 9.41
N THR A 351 -8.31 22.49 8.22
CA THR A 351 -9.20 21.98 7.16
C THR A 351 -8.37 21.42 6.00
N GLN A 352 -8.78 20.25 5.51
CA GLN A 352 -8.27 19.69 4.25
C GLN A 352 -9.38 19.64 3.21
N VAL A 353 -9.09 20.15 2.01
CA VAL A 353 -9.95 19.95 0.83
C VAL A 353 -9.37 18.83 -0.02
N VAL A 354 -10.16 17.80 -0.28
CA VAL A 354 -9.87 16.72 -1.24
C VAL A 354 -10.57 17.10 -2.54
N LEU A 355 -9.82 17.56 -3.53
CA LEU A 355 -10.35 18.20 -4.74
C LEU A 355 -10.26 17.26 -5.96
N SER A 356 -11.35 17.17 -6.72
CA SER A 356 -11.40 16.46 -8.00
C SER A 356 -12.48 17.04 -8.94
N SER A 357 -12.65 16.45 -10.13
CA SER A 357 -13.81 16.70 -11.01
C SER A 357 -14.64 15.43 -11.13
N ARG A 358 -15.94 15.55 -10.82
CA ARG A 358 -16.90 14.46 -10.94
C ARG A 358 -17.05 14.02 -12.39
N GLU A 359 -17.18 14.97 -13.32
CA GLU A 359 -17.33 14.70 -14.73
C GLU A 359 -16.08 14.01 -15.30
N ALA A 360 -14.89 14.52 -15.00
CA ALA A 360 -13.65 13.95 -15.50
C ALA A 360 -13.39 12.54 -14.95
N LEU A 361 -13.63 12.30 -13.65
CA LEU A 361 -13.52 10.96 -13.06
C LEU A 361 -14.54 9.98 -13.68
N ARG A 362 -15.78 10.41 -13.92
CA ARG A 362 -16.79 9.59 -14.59
C ARG A 362 -16.41 9.29 -16.03
N ARG A 363 -15.84 10.25 -16.74
CA ARG A 363 -15.33 10.05 -18.11
C ARG A 363 -14.18 9.06 -18.13
N ARG A 364 -13.31 9.09 -17.12
CA ARG A 364 -12.14 8.22 -17.01
C ARG A 364 -12.47 6.78 -16.61
N PHE A 365 -13.34 6.59 -15.63
CA PHE A 365 -13.57 5.28 -15.00
C PHE A 365 -15.01 4.74 -15.15
N GLY A 366 -15.88 5.47 -15.83
CA GLY A 366 -17.32 5.19 -15.86
C GLY A 366 -18.02 5.54 -14.55
N ALA A 367 -19.34 5.31 -14.50
CA ALA A 367 -20.16 5.66 -13.35
C ALA A 367 -19.84 4.82 -12.10
N ASP A 368 -19.64 3.51 -12.27
CA ASP A 368 -19.34 2.59 -11.16
C ASP A 368 -17.94 2.82 -10.60
N GLY A 369 -16.95 3.05 -11.48
CA GLY A 369 -15.59 3.41 -11.10
C GLY A 369 -15.56 4.71 -10.31
N PHE A 370 -16.25 5.77 -10.78
CA PHE A 370 -16.41 7.01 -10.03
C PHE A 370 -17.06 6.77 -8.66
N ALA A 371 -18.16 6.03 -8.59
CA ALA A 371 -18.85 5.77 -7.32
C ALA A 371 -17.95 5.01 -6.32
N ALA A 372 -17.10 4.10 -6.81
CA ALA A 372 -16.12 3.40 -5.98
C ALA A 372 -14.97 4.29 -5.51
N VAL A 373 -14.51 5.23 -6.34
CA VAL A 373 -13.52 6.26 -5.94
C VAL A 373 -14.13 7.18 -4.89
N ASP A 374 -15.34 7.70 -5.12
CA ASP A 374 -16.03 8.60 -4.20
C ASP A 374 -16.20 7.97 -2.81
N ARG A 375 -16.70 6.73 -2.72
CA ARG A 375 -16.82 6.03 -1.44
C ARG A 375 -15.50 5.96 -0.67
N ARG A 376 -14.39 5.72 -1.36
CA ARG A 376 -13.05 5.63 -0.75
C ARG A 376 -12.52 7.00 -0.33
N LEU A 377 -12.79 8.05 -1.10
CA LEU A 377 -12.48 9.43 -0.71
C LEU A 377 -13.24 9.82 0.57
N GLN A 378 -14.51 9.46 0.67
CA GLN A 378 -15.31 9.69 1.88
C GLN A 378 -14.77 8.91 3.09
N GLN A 379 -14.32 7.67 2.89
CA GLN A 379 -13.69 6.86 3.94
C GLN A 379 -12.36 7.47 4.42
N TYR A 380 -11.51 7.94 3.51
CA TYR A 380 -10.28 8.65 3.83
C TYR A 380 -10.57 9.94 4.61
N ALA A 381 -11.53 10.76 4.15
CA ALA A 381 -11.94 11.97 4.85
C ALA A 381 -12.47 11.68 6.26
N ALA A 382 -13.27 10.62 6.43
CA ALA A 382 -13.74 10.18 7.74
C ALA A 382 -12.59 9.72 8.66
N ALA A 383 -11.57 9.05 8.12
CA ALA A 383 -10.38 8.66 8.87
C ALA A 383 -9.58 9.88 9.37
N LEU A 384 -9.46 10.92 8.55
CA LEU A 384 -8.83 12.19 8.93
C LEU A 384 -9.62 12.96 9.99
N ARG A 385 -10.94 13.03 9.87
CA ARG A 385 -11.83 13.67 10.86
C ARG A 385 -11.67 13.08 12.25
N ARG A 386 -11.53 11.75 12.34
CA ARG A 386 -11.25 11.08 13.62
C ARG A 386 -9.91 11.48 14.25
N ARG A 387 -8.98 11.99 13.45
CA ARG A 387 -7.66 12.48 13.89
C ARG A 387 -7.58 14.01 13.97
N GLY A 388 -8.73 14.68 14.03
CA GLY A 388 -8.84 16.12 14.29
C GLY A 388 -8.66 17.03 13.07
N VAL A 389 -8.69 16.47 11.85
CA VAL A 389 -8.63 17.27 10.61
C VAL A 389 -10.03 17.38 10.01
N ALA A 390 -10.51 18.60 9.79
CA ALA A 390 -11.77 18.84 9.08
C ALA A 390 -11.57 18.58 7.58
N ALA A 391 -11.64 17.31 7.16
CA ALA A 391 -11.49 16.91 5.78
C ALA A 391 -12.82 17.00 5.03
N HIS A 392 -12.81 17.54 3.81
CA HIS A 392 -13.98 17.72 2.93
C HIS A 392 -13.66 17.21 1.53
N VAL A 393 -14.55 16.40 0.94
CA VAL A 393 -14.42 15.92 -0.44
C VAL A 393 -15.22 16.85 -1.35
N CYS A 394 -14.53 17.51 -2.27
CA CYS A 394 -15.06 18.55 -3.13
C CYS A 394 -14.86 18.18 -4.60
N TYR A 395 -15.95 18.14 -5.34
CA TYR A 395 -15.90 18.09 -6.80
C TYR A 395 -16.12 19.50 -7.35
N CYS A 396 -15.19 19.99 -8.16
CA CYS A 396 -15.21 21.37 -8.65
C CYS A 396 -16.46 21.70 -9.49
N ASP A 397 -17.11 20.68 -10.01
CA ASP A 397 -18.29 20.70 -10.88
C ASP A 397 -19.58 20.28 -10.13
N ASP A 398 -19.55 20.09 -8.82
CA ASP A 398 -20.70 19.69 -8.00
C ASP A 398 -20.97 20.70 -6.86
N PRO A 399 -22.01 21.55 -6.98
CA PRO A 399 -22.30 22.58 -5.98
C PRO A 399 -22.59 22.02 -4.59
N ALA A 400 -23.14 20.80 -4.49
CA ALA A 400 -23.47 20.22 -3.20
C ALA A 400 -22.21 19.92 -2.36
N THR A 401 -21.11 19.57 -3.03
CA THR A 401 -19.83 19.27 -2.36
C THR A 401 -18.97 20.49 -2.09
N LEU A 402 -19.30 21.63 -2.71
CA LEU A 402 -18.60 22.90 -2.51
C LEU A 402 -19.20 23.76 -1.39
N GLN A 403 -20.35 23.36 -0.84
CA GLN A 403 -20.87 23.89 0.42
C GLN A 403 -20.25 23.11 1.58
N LEU A 404 -19.19 23.66 2.19
CA LEU A 404 -18.46 22.95 3.24
C LEU A 404 -19.21 22.95 4.57
N ASP A 405 -19.75 24.12 4.94
CA ASP A 405 -20.51 24.40 6.17
C ASP A 405 -21.34 25.69 5.96
N ASP A 406 -22.18 26.07 6.92
CA ASP A 406 -22.94 27.33 6.87
C ASP A 406 -22.01 28.54 6.67
N GLY A 407 -22.22 29.29 5.59
CA GLY A 407 -21.41 30.47 5.25
C GLY A 407 -20.05 30.17 4.58
N ILE A 408 -19.66 28.90 4.42
CA ILE A 408 -18.39 28.50 3.78
C ILE A 408 -18.70 27.72 2.50
N ALA A 409 -18.61 28.39 1.36
CA ALA A 409 -18.89 27.79 0.06
C ALA A 409 -18.06 28.38 -1.08
N ALA A 410 -18.02 27.66 -2.21
CA ALA A 410 -17.56 28.18 -3.49
C ALA A 410 -18.53 27.81 -4.61
N ALA A 411 -18.54 28.61 -5.68
CA ALA A 411 -19.31 28.30 -6.89
C ALA A 411 -18.61 27.19 -7.70
N PRO A 412 -19.37 26.30 -8.37
CA PRO A 412 -18.80 25.33 -9.30
C PRO A 412 -18.02 26.00 -10.43
N VAL A 413 -16.93 25.38 -10.84
CA VAL A 413 -16.07 25.83 -11.94
C VAL A 413 -15.71 24.66 -12.85
N ALA A 414 -15.36 24.97 -14.10
CA ALA A 414 -14.76 23.99 -14.99
C ALA A 414 -13.41 23.51 -14.44
N ALA A 415 -13.02 22.28 -14.75
CA ALA A 415 -11.75 21.66 -14.32
C ALA A 415 -10.51 22.24 -15.03
N GLY A 416 -10.37 23.58 -15.05
CA GLY A 416 -9.22 24.31 -15.57
C GLY A 416 -8.32 24.79 -14.43
N ALA A 417 -7.00 24.80 -14.67
CA ALA A 417 -6.03 25.03 -13.59
C ALA A 417 -6.25 26.36 -12.84
N ASP A 418 -6.40 27.47 -13.56
CA ASP A 418 -6.64 28.79 -12.97
C ASP A 418 -7.98 28.88 -12.22
N ALA A 419 -9.05 28.29 -12.77
CA ALA A 419 -10.36 28.30 -12.14
C ALA A 419 -10.36 27.51 -10.82
N LEU A 420 -9.65 26.38 -10.78
CA LEU A 420 -9.48 25.58 -9.57
C LEU A 420 -8.64 26.32 -8.51
N ARG A 421 -7.57 27.01 -8.91
CA ARG A 421 -6.78 27.87 -8.00
C ARG A 421 -7.65 28.96 -7.39
N ASP A 422 -8.41 29.67 -8.23
CA ASP A 422 -9.22 30.80 -7.78
C ASP A 422 -10.37 30.32 -6.87
N MET A 423 -10.96 29.15 -7.15
CA MET A 423 -11.89 28.47 -6.24
C MET A 423 -11.26 28.17 -4.88
N LEU A 424 -10.05 27.58 -4.84
CA LEU A 424 -9.34 27.29 -3.59
C LEU A 424 -9.03 28.58 -2.81
N ARG A 425 -8.70 29.67 -3.50
CA ARG A 425 -8.52 31.00 -2.88
C ARG A 425 -9.82 31.50 -2.25
N THR A 426 -10.95 31.37 -2.95
CA THR A 426 -12.28 31.70 -2.39
C THR A 426 -12.59 30.89 -1.13
N LEU A 427 -12.37 29.57 -1.18
CA LEU A 427 -12.56 28.70 -0.01
C LEU A 427 -11.62 29.06 1.15
N SER A 428 -10.35 29.37 0.85
CA SER A 428 -9.37 29.80 1.86
C SER A 428 -9.81 31.09 2.56
N GLY A 429 -10.32 32.07 1.81
CA GLY A 429 -10.87 33.31 2.36
C GLY A 429 -12.08 33.05 3.26
N ALA A 430 -13.07 32.31 2.75
CA ALA A 430 -14.27 31.97 3.52
C ALA A 430 -13.97 31.18 4.81
N LEU A 431 -13.02 30.24 4.77
CA LEU A 431 -12.56 29.53 5.96
C LEU A 431 -11.90 30.48 6.98
N SER A 432 -11.07 31.41 6.50
CA SER A 432 -10.36 32.37 7.34
C SER A 432 -11.32 33.30 8.08
N ASP A 433 -12.38 33.77 7.41
CA ASP A 433 -13.43 34.61 8.01
C ASP A 433 -14.17 33.91 9.16
N HIS A 434 -14.16 32.57 9.17
CA HIS A 434 -14.77 31.74 10.21
C HIS A 434 -13.76 31.18 11.22
N GLY A 435 -12.52 31.73 11.27
CA GLY A 435 -11.49 31.29 12.21
C GLY A 435 -10.94 29.89 11.93
N ARG A 436 -11.09 29.40 10.70
CA ARG A 436 -10.59 28.10 10.22
C ARG A 436 -9.52 28.32 9.18
N GLU A 437 -8.74 27.27 8.93
CA GLU A 437 -7.59 27.38 8.04
C GLU A 437 -7.61 26.27 6.99
N LEU A 438 -7.48 26.66 5.71
CA LEU A 438 -7.25 25.71 4.62
C LEU A 438 -5.77 25.34 4.61
N GLY A 439 -5.41 24.34 5.40
CA GLY A 439 -4.02 23.95 5.57
C GLY A 439 -3.56 22.82 4.66
N ALA A 440 -4.46 22.08 4.01
CA ALA A 440 -4.09 21.05 3.05
C ALA A 440 -5.06 20.96 1.86
N VAL A 441 -4.50 20.69 0.69
CA VAL A 441 -5.24 20.33 -0.52
C VAL A 441 -4.70 18.99 -1.05
N LEU A 442 -5.58 18.01 -1.23
CA LEU A 442 -5.28 16.73 -1.86
C LEU A 442 -5.99 16.67 -3.21
N LEU A 443 -5.24 16.75 -4.30
CA LEU A 443 -5.74 16.63 -5.67
C LEU A 443 -5.93 15.16 -6.02
N VAL A 444 -7.06 14.79 -6.63
CA VAL A 444 -7.35 13.38 -6.97
C VAL A 444 -7.50 13.22 -8.48
N GLY A 445 -6.59 12.44 -9.05
CA GLY A 445 -6.46 12.18 -10.48
C GLY A 445 -5.17 12.75 -11.08
N GLY A 446 -4.86 12.32 -12.30
CA GLY A 446 -3.78 12.88 -13.11
C GLY A 446 -4.15 14.20 -13.77
N ASP A 447 -3.33 14.61 -14.71
CA ASP A 447 -3.39 15.90 -15.41
C ASP A 447 -4.67 16.11 -16.23
N GLU A 448 -5.32 15.04 -16.68
CA GLU A 448 -6.59 15.11 -17.43
C GLU A 448 -7.82 15.29 -16.52
N ILE A 449 -7.69 15.04 -15.22
CA ILE A 449 -8.78 15.13 -14.24
C ILE A 449 -8.67 16.41 -13.43
N VAL A 450 -7.48 16.65 -12.85
CA VAL A 450 -7.13 17.88 -12.16
C VAL A 450 -5.82 18.38 -12.79
N PRO A 451 -5.87 19.36 -13.70
CA PRO A 451 -4.70 19.75 -14.49
C PRO A 451 -3.60 20.33 -13.61
N PHE A 452 -2.34 20.06 -13.94
CA PHE A 452 -1.24 20.87 -13.44
C PHE A 452 -1.35 22.30 -13.98
N HIS A 453 -0.82 23.27 -13.26
CA HIS A 453 -0.50 24.55 -13.90
C HIS A 453 0.66 24.38 -14.86
N ARG A 454 0.57 25.02 -16.04
CA ARG A 454 1.67 25.09 -17.01
C ARG A 454 2.38 26.42 -16.82
N LEU A 455 3.42 26.42 -16.00
CA LEU A 455 4.18 27.63 -15.68
C LEU A 455 5.30 27.86 -16.71
N PRO A 456 5.69 29.12 -16.98
CA PRO A 456 6.85 29.41 -17.81
C PRO A 456 8.11 28.76 -17.23
N ASN A 457 8.92 28.12 -18.09
CA ASN A 457 10.22 27.61 -17.69
C ASN A 457 11.20 28.80 -17.56
N PRO A 458 11.80 29.04 -16.38
CA PRO A 458 12.75 30.14 -16.23
C PRO A 458 14.12 29.78 -16.85
N LEU A 459 14.43 28.49 -17.01
CA LEU A 459 15.71 28.05 -17.54
C LEU A 459 15.66 27.75 -19.05
N PRO A 460 16.76 27.95 -19.77
CA PRO A 460 16.88 27.59 -21.17
C PRO A 460 17.27 26.13 -21.37
N ASP A 461 16.41 25.21 -20.93
CA ASP A 461 16.57 23.76 -21.12
C ASP A 461 15.44 23.16 -21.98
N ASP A 462 15.33 21.83 -22.01
CA ASP A 462 14.37 21.11 -22.86
C ASP A 462 12.90 21.24 -22.43
N ASP A 463 12.63 21.75 -21.23
CA ASP A 463 11.26 21.85 -20.76
C ASP A 463 10.55 23.04 -21.42
N MET A 464 9.46 22.77 -22.13
CA MET A 464 8.63 23.84 -22.71
C MET A 464 7.89 24.64 -21.61
N THR A 465 7.39 23.92 -20.59
CA THR A 465 6.65 24.48 -19.46
C THR A 465 6.92 23.65 -18.21
N VAL A 466 6.82 24.25 -17.04
CA VAL A 466 6.87 23.52 -15.77
C VAL A 466 5.45 23.12 -15.37
N LEU A 467 5.20 21.81 -15.31
CA LEU A 467 3.95 21.26 -14.77
C LEU A 467 4.01 21.32 -13.24
N SER A 468 3.15 22.13 -12.62
CA SER A 468 3.23 22.42 -11.19
C SER A 468 1.89 22.33 -10.48
N ASP A 469 1.91 21.74 -9.28
CA ASP A 469 0.82 21.84 -8.31
C ASP A 469 1.02 23.00 -7.33
N ASN A 470 2.19 23.67 -7.36
CA ASN A 470 2.52 24.71 -6.40
C ASN A 470 1.55 25.90 -6.40
N PRO A 471 0.97 26.31 -7.55
CA PRO A 471 -0.07 27.35 -7.55
C PRO A 471 -1.33 26.98 -6.74
N TYR A 472 -1.64 25.70 -6.51
CA TYR A 472 -2.72 25.29 -5.62
C TYR A 472 -2.35 25.41 -4.14
N ALA A 473 -1.06 25.51 -3.82
CA ALA A 473 -0.54 25.70 -2.48
C ALA A 473 -0.47 27.18 -2.06
N THR A 474 -0.67 28.11 -3.00
CA THR A 474 -0.33 29.52 -2.78
C THR A 474 -1.41 30.50 -3.23
N ASP A 475 -1.55 31.58 -2.48
CA ASP A 475 -2.39 32.73 -2.85
C ASP A 475 -1.57 33.82 -3.58
N ASP A 476 -0.24 33.79 -3.46
CA ASP A 476 0.67 34.76 -4.06
C ASP A 476 0.83 34.55 -5.59
N PRO A 477 0.85 35.63 -6.39
CA PRO A 477 1.02 35.55 -7.84
C PRO A 477 2.40 35.07 -8.31
N ALA A 478 3.44 35.11 -7.46
CA ALA A 478 4.77 34.60 -7.81
C ALA A 478 4.91 33.08 -7.59
N TYR A 479 3.94 32.45 -6.92
CA TYR A 479 3.89 31.03 -6.61
C TYR A 479 5.11 30.51 -5.85
N ILE A 480 5.75 31.33 -5.02
CA ILE A 480 7.00 30.95 -4.30
C ILE A 480 6.83 30.83 -2.80
N ALA A 481 5.70 31.29 -2.25
CA ALA A 481 5.40 31.25 -0.83
C ALA A 481 4.10 30.45 -0.60
N PRO A 482 4.18 29.13 -0.36
CA PRO A 482 2.98 28.33 -0.10
C PRO A 482 2.38 28.70 1.27
N GLN A 483 1.05 28.81 1.32
CA GLN A 483 0.27 29.00 2.55
C GLN A 483 -0.29 27.67 3.09
N ARG A 484 -0.34 26.64 2.25
CA ARG A 484 -0.96 25.34 2.55
C ARG A 484 -0.18 24.18 1.93
N MET A 485 -0.34 22.98 2.48
CA MET A 485 0.19 21.77 1.87
C MET A 485 -0.59 21.44 0.59
N VAL A 486 0.11 20.94 -0.43
CA VAL A 486 -0.52 20.35 -1.62
C VAL A 486 0.08 18.97 -1.86
N ALA A 487 -0.77 18.01 -2.17
CA ALA A 487 -0.42 16.66 -2.58
C ALA A 487 -1.37 16.17 -3.67
N ARG A 488 -0.99 15.10 -4.38
CA ARG A 488 -1.77 14.52 -5.47
C ARG A 488 -1.86 13.00 -5.39
N LEU A 489 -3.03 12.42 -5.59
CA LEU A 489 -3.22 11.00 -5.85
C LEU A 489 -3.34 10.77 -7.36
N PRO A 490 -2.28 10.31 -8.05
CA PRO A 490 -2.33 10.05 -9.48
C PRO A 490 -3.24 8.86 -9.83
N ASP A 491 -3.88 8.93 -11.00
CA ASP A 491 -4.71 7.84 -11.57
C ASP A 491 -3.90 6.78 -12.33
N GLY A 492 -2.62 7.05 -12.61
CA GLY A 492 -1.73 6.12 -13.31
C GLY A 492 -1.93 6.09 -14.83
N ASN A 493 -2.63 7.08 -15.36
CA ASN A 493 -2.96 7.26 -16.76
C ASN A 493 -3.65 6.04 -17.44
N THR A 494 -4.51 5.32 -16.72
CA THR A 494 -5.29 4.20 -17.27
C THR A 494 -6.78 4.36 -16.98
N ASN A 495 -7.63 3.67 -17.74
CA ASN A 495 -9.07 3.59 -17.45
C ASN A 495 -9.41 2.65 -16.27
N ASP A 496 -8.40 2.07 -15.62
CA ASP A 496 -8.55 1.21 -14.45
C ASP A 496 -8.31 2.03 -13.15
N PRO A 497 -9.32 2.16 -12.27
CA PRO A 497 -9.17 2.90 -11.02
C PRO A 497 -8.35 2.16 -9.94
N SER A 498 -7.82 0.96 -10.21
CA SER A 498 -7.11 0.12 -9.23
C SER A 498 -5.94 0.81 -8.52
N LEU A 499 -5.23 1.71 -9.21
CA LEU A 499 -4.16 2.49 -8.56
C LEU A 499 -4.72 3.46 -7.52
N LEU A 500 -5.81 4.16 -7.82
CA LEU A 500 -6.48 5.05 -6.85
C LEU A 500 -7.09 4.25 -5.70
N PHE A 501 -7.69 3.09 -5.98
CA PHE A 501 -8.20 2.20 -4.94
C PHE A 501 -7.11 1.77 -3.99
N THR A 502 -5.98 1.29 -4.52
CA THR A 502 -4.84 0.84 -3.72
C THR A 502 -4.30 1.98 -2.86
N GLN A 503 -4.10 3.16 -3.44
CA GLN A 503 -3.68 4.34 -2.67
C GLN A 503 -4.69 4.66 -1.57
N LEU A 504 -5.97 4.91 -1.90
CA LEU A 504 -6.97 5.35 -0.93
C LEU A 504 -7.20 4.31 0.19
N ASP A 505 -7.23 3.02 -0.15
CA ASP A 505 -7.38 1.94 0.82
C ASP A 505 -6.16 1.90 1.77
N ARG A 506 -4.95 2.16 1.27
CA ARG A 506 -3.73 2.24 2.10
C ARG A 506 -3.74 3.47 3.01
N LEU A 507 -4.04 4.64 2.45
CA LEU A 507 -4.09 5.92 3.16
C LEU A 507 -5.11 5.89 4.30
N THR A 508 -6.35 5.52 3.99
CA THR A 508 -7.44 5.36 4.96
C THR A 508 -7.01 4.48 6.12
N ALA A 509 -6.32 3.41 5.80
CA ALA A 509 -6.08 2.36 6.72
C ALA A 509 -4.74 2.56 7.49
N TYR A 510 -3.83 3.39 6.99
CA TYR A 510 -2.77 4.07 7.75
C TYR A 510 -3.38 4.98 8.83
N HIS A 511 -4.39 5.79 8.47
CA HIS A 511 -5.07 6.68 9.43
C HIS A 511 -5.92 5.95 10.48
N TYR A 512 -6.38 4.73 10.20
CA TYR A 512 -6.98 3.84 11.21
C TYR A 512 -5.97 3.05 12.06
N GLY A 513 -4.66 3.29 11.88
CA GLY A 513 -3.63 2.78 12.79
C GLY A 513 -3.01 1.43 12.39
N SER A 514 -3.25 0.88 11.19
CA SER A 514 -2.29 -0.12 10.71
C SER A 514 -1.05 0.60 10.27
N ARG A 515 0.05 0.19 10.87
CA ARG A 515 1.37 0.52 10.38
C ARG A 515 1.97 -0.72 9.73
N PRO A 516 2.84 -0.54 8.73
CA PRO A 516 3.70 -1.63 8.29
C PRO A 516 4.51 -2.14 9.49
N HIS A 517 4.68 -3.45 9.61
CA HIS A 517 5.45 -4.08 10.69
C HIS A 517 6.84 -3.41 10.77
N SER A 518 7.13 -2.68 11.85
CA SER A 518 8.53 -2.47 12.23
C SER A 518 8.87 -3.56 13.24
N ARG A 519 9.96 -4.28 13.00
CA ARG A 519 10.50 -5.20 13.98
C ARG A 519 10.91 -4.34 15.19
N ARG A 520 10.07 -4.28 16.23
CA ARG A 520 10.52 -3.81 17.54
C ARG A 520 11.66 -4.74 17.97
N MET A 521 12.84 -4.18 18.24
CA MET A 521 13.95 -4.94 18.81
C MET A 521 13.50 -5.58 20.14
N PRO A 522 13.96 -6.81 20.46
CA PRO A 522 13.63 -7.44 21.73
C PRO A 522 14.16 -6.59 22.89
N ARG A 523 13.28 -6.29 23.86
CA ARG A 523 13.69 -5.65 25.11
C ARG A 523 14.63 -6.61 25.84
N THR A 524 15.91 -6.26 25.93
CA THR A 524 16.78 -6.87 26.95
C THR A 524 16.28 -6.36 28.30
N SER A 525 15.74 -7.29 29.09
CA SER A 525 15.18 -7.02 30.41
C SER A 525 16.21 -6.36 31.33
N GLY A 526 15.85 -5.21 31.89
CA GLY A 526 16.52 -4.68 33.08
C GLY A 526 17.21 -3.33 32.91
N ARG A 527 16.49 -2.28 32.46
CA ARG A 527 16.73 -0.90 32.93
C ARG A 527 15.50 -0.04 32.74
N ARG A 528 15.30 0.86 33.70
CA ARG A 528 14.11 1.68 33.92
C ARG A 528 14.13 2.86 32.93
N GLN A 529 13.15 2.91 32.04
CA GLN A 529 12.52 4.10 31.47
C GLN A 529 13.45 5.28 31.05
N GLU A 530 14.37 5.02 30.12
CA GLU A 530 14.75 6.04 29.12
C GLU A 530 13.82 5.84 27.91
N ARG A 531 13.31 6.93 27.31
CA ARG A 531 12.52 6.83 26.06
C ARG A 531 13.43 6.18 25.02
N ASP A 532 13.05 5.01 24.50
CA ASP A 532 13.78 4.37 23.39
C ASP A 532 13.91 5.39 22.24
N GLU A 533 15.09 5.97 22.04
CA GLU A 533 15.35 6.92 20.95
C GLU A 533 15.16 6.18 19.61
N ILE A 534 14.42 6.81 18.70
CA ILE A 534 14.13 6.24 17.39
C ILE A 534 15.39 6.36 16.52
N ASP A 535 15.96 5.22 16.12
CA ASP A 535 17.10 5.20 15.21
C ASP A 535 16.66 5.50 13.77
N LEU A 536 16.71 6.78 13.40
CA LEU A 536 16.38 7.27 12.06
C LEU A 536 17.32 6.71 10.98
N SER A 537 18.57 6.38 11.34
CA SER A 537 19.53 5.79 10.40
C SER A 537 19.11 4.36 10.01
N ALA A 538 18.57 3.60 10.95
CA ALA A 538 18.02 2.27 10.70
C ALA A 538 16.69 2.31 9.91
N LEU A 539 15.93 3.40 9.99
CA LEU A 539 14.68 3.55 9.24
C LEU A 539 14.88 4.02 7.80
N SER A 540 16.10 4.39 7.41
CA SER A 540 16.33 5.15 6.18
C SER A 540 17.41 4.50 5.32
N ALA A 541 17.34 4.71 4.01
CA ALA A 541 18.40 4.33 3.09
C ALA A 541 18.45 5.30 1.89
N GLY A 542 19.66 5.54 1.39
CA GLY A 542 19.91 6.34 0.21
C GLY A 542 20.52 5.53 -0.94
N TYR A 543 20.30 6.01 -2.16
CA TYR A 543 20.94 5.49 -3.36
C TYR A 543 21.14 6.62 -4.38
N CYS A 544 22.40 6.87 -4.78
CA CYS A 544 22.74 8.00 -5.64
C CYS A 544 23.70 7.66 -6.77
N ALA A 545 23.87 8.58 -7.72
CA ALA A 545 24.99 8.54 -8.66
C ALA A 545 26.30 8.76 -7.90
N GLU A 546 27.37 8.05 -8.28
CA GLU A 546 28.66 8.13 -7.60
C GLU A 546 29.21 9.56 -7.53
N ILE A 547 29.11 10.31 -8.62
CA ILE A 547 29.53 11.73 -8.71
C ILE A 547 28.82 12.66 -7.71
N TRP A 548 27.65 12.26 -7.17
CA TRP A 548 26.88 13.07 -6.22
C TRP A 548 26.89 12.49 -4.81
N LYS A 549 27.82 11.58 -4.51
CA LYS A 549 27.92 10.93 -3.20
C LYS A 549 28.00 11.94 -2.05
N ASP A 550 28.81 12.99 -2.20
CA ASP A 550 29.02 13.97 -1.13
C ASP A 550 27.80 14.90 -0.95
N ALA A 551 27.19 15.35 -2.05
CA ALA A 551 25.94 16.12 -1.99
C ALA A 551 24.81 15.30 -1.36
N SER A 552 24.65 14.04 -1.78
CA SER A 552 23.66 13.10 -1.24
C SER A 552 23.89 12.80 0.24
N ARG A 553 25.16 12.70 0.67
CA ARG A 553 25.54 12.55 2.07
C ARG A 553 25.12 13.76 2.89
N ALA A 554 25.38 14.98 2.39
CA ALA A 554 24.98 16.22 3.06
C ALA A 554 23.44 16.37 3.20
N VAL A 555 22.67 15.81 2.28
CA VAL A 555 21.20 15.73 2.38
C VAL A 555 20.78 14.75 3.49
N LEU A 556 21.33 13.53 3.47
CA LEU A 556 20.98 12.48 4.44
C LEU A 556 21.43 12.79 5.86
N ASP A 557 22.57 13.47 6.05
CA ASP A 557 23.06 13.81 7.38
C ASP A 557 22.16 14.86 8.08
N ALA A 558 21.34 15.60 7.32
CA ALA A 558 20.30 16.45 7.89
C ALA A 558 19.12 15.64 8.46
N LEU A 559 18.97 14.37 8.07
CA LEU A 559 18.03 13.43 8.68
C LEU A 559 18.64 12.79 9.92
N ALA A 560 19.77 12.11 9.74
CA ALA A 560 20.56 11.48 10.80
C ALA A 560 21.96 11.12 10.28
N SER A 561 22.96 11.17 11.16
CA SER A 561 24.29 10.66 10.81
C SER A 561 24.26 9.15 10.59
N GLY A 562 25.10 8.66 9.68
CA GLY A 562 25.26 7.22 9.47
C GLY A 562 24.16 6.53 8.65
N VAL A 563 23.21 7.27 8.06
CA VAL A 563 22.24 6.69 7.11
C VAL A 563 22.99 5.96 5.98
N PRO A 564 22.69 4.68 5.69
CA PRO A 564 23.31 3.96 4.58
C PRO A 564 23.08 4.68 3.23
N LEU A 565 24.13 4.86 2.44
CA LEU A 565 24.07 5.46 1.10
C LEU A 565 24.80 4.56 0.11
N ASN A 566 24.06 4.00 -0.83
CA ASN A 566 24.61 3.22 -1.93
C ASN A 566 24.90 4.14 -3.13
N THR A 567 25.82 3.72 -4.00
CA THR A 567 26.16 4.47 -5.22
C THR A 567 26.00 3.60 -6.48
N CYS A 568 25.64 4.23 -7.59
CA CYS A 568 25.68 3.65 -8.93
C CYS A 568 26.64 4.45 -9.82
N PRO A 569 27.77 3.85 -10.26
CA PRO A 569 28.30 2.52 -9.90
C PRO A 569 28.79 2.41 -8.43
N PRO A 570 29.06 1.20 -7.89
CA PRO A 570 29.08 -0.11 -8.56
C PRO A 570 27.75 -0.91 -8.47
N HIS A 571 26.71 -0.40 -7.81
CA HIS A 571 25.48 -1.16 -7.56
C HIS A 571 24.47 -1.06 -8.69
N LEU A 572 24.83 -1.43 -9.92
CA LEU A 572 23.94 -1.35 -11.09
C LEU A 572 22.64 -2.16 -10.89
N ALA A 573 21.60 -1.84 -11.66
CA ALA A 573 20.30 -2.49 -11.55
C ALA A 573 20.34 -4.03 -11.68
N GLU A 574 21.27 -4.61 -12.44
CA GLU A 574 21.45 -6.07 -12.56
C GLU A 574 22.07 -6.71 -11.31
N ARG A 575 22.73 -5.92 -10.46
CA ARG A 575 23.51 -6.39 -9.30
C ARG A 575 23.10 -5.72 -7.98
N LEU A 576 22.06 -4.89 -8.00
CA LEU A 576 21.57 -4.17 -6.84
C LEU A 576 20.89 -5.14 -5.87
N ASP A 577 21.44 -5.27 -4.66
CA ASP A 577 20.80 -6.04 -3.60
C ASP A 577 19.63 -5.25 -3.00
N LEU A 578 18.40 -5.55 -3.43
CA LEU A 578 17.19 -4.86 -2.97
C LEU A 578 16.94 -4.98 -1.46
N ARG A 579 17.62 -5.90 -0.75
CA ARG A 579 17.55 -6.01 0.72
C ARG A 579 18.03 -4.75 1.42
N VAL A 580 18.82 -3.89 0.77
CA VAL A 580 19.24 -2.60 1.33
C VAL A 580 18.06 -1.66 1.61
N PHE A 581 16.97 -1.78 0.85
CA PHE A 581 15.75 -0.98 0.97
C PHE A 581 14.66 -1.66 1.81
N ARG A 582 14.81 -2.96 2.09
CA ARG A 582 13.81 -3.73 2.83
C ARG A 582 13.64 -3.18 4.25
N ASP A 583 12.39 -3.14 4.69
CA ASP A 583 11.96 -2.68 6.03
C ASP A 583 12.35 -1.22 6.36
N ARG A 584 12.81 -0.44 5.36
CA ARG A 584 13.02 1.00 5.50
C ARG A 584 11.68 1.74 5.39
N ARG A 585 11.63 2.94 5.96
CA ARG A 585 10.48 3.85 5.95
C ARG A 585 10.76 5.12 5.15
N LEU A 586 12.03 5.44 4.92
CA LEU A 586 12.44 6.51 4.01
C LEU A 586 13.47 5.99 3.01
N LEU A 587 13.19 6.21 1.73
CA LEU A 587 14.07 5.89 0.62
C LEU A 587 14.42 7.18 -0.12
N TYR A 588 15.70 7.49 -0.23
CA TYR A 588 16.20 8.68 -0.90
C TYR A 588 16.98 8.32 -2.16
N PHE A 589 16.61 8.93 -3.29
CA PHE A 589 17.20 8.71 -4.61
C PHE A 589 17.75 10.02 -5.18
N ASN A 590 19.05 10.05 -5.47
CA ASN A 590 19.72 11.16 -6.16
C ASN A 590 20.43 10.60 -7.39
N LEU A 591 19.64 10.33 -8.43
CA LEU A 591 19.98 9.58 -9.63
C LEU A 591 19.40 10.28 -10.85
N HIS A 592 20.00 10.08 -12.02
CA HIS A 592 19.53 10.57 -13.31
C HIS A 592 18.14 10.08 -13.65
N GLY A 593 17.31 10.99 -14.14
CA GLY A 593 16.05 10.67 -14.82
C GLY A 593 15.91 11.42 -16.15
N ALA A 594 14.92 11.05 -16.95
CA ALA A 594 14.64 11.70 -18.22
C ALA A 594 13.17 11.53 -18.63
N SER A 595 12.64 12.52 -19.36
CA SER A 595 11.25 12.53 -19.79
C SER A 595 10.92 11.28 -20.60
N GLY A 596 9.83 10.61 -20.24
CA GLY A 596 9.37 9.42 -20.92
C GLY A 596 10.21 8.16 -20.71
N LEU A 597 11.38 8.22 -20.05
CA LEU A 597 12.21 7.04 -19.81
C LEU A 597 11.87 6.36 -18.47
N PRO A 598 11.75 5.03 -18.41
CA PRO A 598 11.24 4.34 -17.22
C PRO A 598 12.24 4.22 -16.07
N ASN A 599 13.54 4.30 -16.38
CA ASN A 599 14.62 3.95 -15.47
C ASN A 599 15.23 5.18 -14.82
N PHE A 600 15.85 4.96 -13.64
CA PHE A 600 16.83 5.89 -13.08
C PHE A 600 18.25 5.42 -13.38
N TYR A 601 19.18 6.36 -13.56
CA TYR A 601 20.54 6.08 -14.02
C TYR A 601 21.61 6.62 -13.04
N GLY A 602 22.73 5.91 -12.97
CA GLY A 602 23.89 6.33 -12.21
C GLY A 602 24.87 7.15 -13.05
N GLN A 603 25.92 7.66 -12.42
CA GLN A 603 27.04 8.31 -13.10
C GLN A 603 28.32 8.11 -12.28
N PRO A 604 29.42 7.61 -12.89
CA PRO A 604 30.72 7.50 -12.23
C PRO A 604 31.34 8.85 -11.87
N ASP A 605 32.14 8.90 -10.81
CA ASP A 605 32.92 10.11 -10.42
C ASP A 605 34.25 10.25 -11.20
N ALA A 606 34.70 9.19 -11.87
CA ALA A 606 35.94 9.23 -12.65
C ALA A 606 35.83 10.15 -13.88
N VAL A 607 36.90 10.93 -14.13
CA VAL A 607 37.07 11.73 -15.36
C VAL A 607 36.89 10.82 -16.58
N TRP A 608 35.91 11.15 -17.41
CA TRP A 608 35.49 10.40 -18.59
C TRP A 608 36.70 9.90 -19.42
N PRO A 609 36.95 8.58 -19.55
CA PRO A 609 38.04 8.05 -20.37
C PRO A 609 37.75 8.14 -21.89
N GLY A 610 36.96 9.12 -22.34
CA GLY A 610 36.62 9.38 -23.74
C GLY A 610 35.12 9.36 -24.04
N ALA A 611 34.78 9.52 -25.33
CA ALA A 611 33.40 9.66 -25.84
C ALA A 611 32.53 8.38 -25.77
N ALA A 612 33.00 7.31 -25.11
CA ALA A 612 32.39 5.98 -25.11
C ALA A 612 31.68 5.59 -23.80
N THR A 613 31.73 6.44 -22.77
CA THR A 613 31.12 6.12 -21.48
C THR A 613 29.60 6.25 -21.56
N ARG A 614 28.90 5.24 -21.04
CA ARG A 614 27.44 5.17 -21.00
C ARG A 614 26.96 5.21 -19.56
N LEU A 615 25.90 5.97 -19.29
CA LEU A 615 25.29 6.01 -17.95
C LEU A 615 24.66 4.64 -17.61
N PRO A 616 25.03 4.01 -16.49
CA PRO A 616 24.46 2.73 -16.07
C PRO A 616 23.02 2.87 -15.60
N VAL A 617 22.20 1.85 -15.84
CA VAL A 617 20.86 1.76 -15.22
C VAL A 617 21.04 1.46 -13.73
N ALA A 618 20.49 2.32 -12.88
CA ALA A 618 20.58 2.22 -11.44
C ALA A 618 19.37 1.51 -10.82
N LEU A 619 18.16 1.85 -11.28
CA LEU A 619 16.90 1.29 -10.79
C LEU A 619 15.88 1.24 -11.92
N ARG A 620 15.12 0.15 -11.99
CA ARG A 620 14.02 -0.05 -12.94
C ARG A 620 12.67 -0.19 -12.24
N PRO A 621 11.53 0.12 -12.90
CA PRO A 621 10.20 -0.04 -12.31
C PRO A 621 9.91 -1.48 -11.84
N ASP A 622 10.33 -2.51 -12.58
CA ASP A 622 10.07 -3.92 -12.25
C ASP A 622 10.74 -4.37 -10.94
N GLN A 623 11.73 -3.62 -10.45
CA GLN A 623 12.44 -3.89 -9.19
C GLN A 623 11.76 -3.26 -7.97
N VAL A 624 10.74 -2.42 -8.18
CA VAL A 624 9.99 -1.79 -7.09
C VAL A 624 8.78 -2.66 -6.77
N ASP A 625 8.82 -3.30 -5.60
CA ASP A 625 7.76 -4.16 -5.08
C ASP A 625 7.35 -3.75 -3.65
N ALA A 626 6.38 -4.48 -3.07
CA ALA A 626 5.89 -4.22 -1.73
C ALA A 626 6.97 -4.38 -0.62
N SER A 627 8.03 -5.15 -0.86
CA SER A 627 9.12 -5.30 0.13
C SER A 627 9.97 -4.04 0.25
N MET A 628 10.03 -3.24 -0.82
CA MET A 628 10.68 -1.94 -0.88
C MET A 628 9.72 -0.80 -0.53
N ALA A 629 8.48 -0.84 -1.03
CA ALA A 629 7.59 0.32 -1.03
C ALA A 629 6.52 0.33 0.08
N ASP A 630 6.08 -0.80 0.64
CA ASP A 630 4.91 -0.84 1.55
C ASP A 630 5.13 0.05 2.78
N GLY A 631 4.42 1.17 2.82
CA GLY A 631 4.49 2.18 3.86
C GLY A 631 5.70 3.11 3.84
N ALA A 632 6.50 3.09 2.77
CA ALA A 632 7.69 3.94 2.65
C ALA A 632 7.34 5.36 2.15
N LEU A 633 8.18 6.32 2.54
CA LEU A 633 8.30 7.64 1.93
C LEU A 633 9.43 7.57 0.90
N LEU A 634 9.14 7.88 -0.36
CA LEU A 634 10.13 7.86 -1.43
C LEU A 634 10.47 9.29 -1.87
N LEU A 635 11.73 9.66 -1.79
CA LEU A 635 12.22 11.01 -2.06
C LEU A 635 13.21 10.94 -3.22
N SER A 636 12.83 11.47 -4.38
CA SER A 636 13.65 11.42 -5.60
C SER A 636 14.02 12.80 -6.11
N GLU A 637 15.31 13.06 -6.29
CA GLU A 637 15.83 14.26 -6.94
C GLU A 637 15.93 14.14 -8.47
N ALA A 638 15.74 12.94 -9.02
CA ALA A 638 15.82 12.66 -10.45
C ALA A 638 14.95 13.61 -11.28
N CYS A 639 15.46 14.07 -12.44
CA CYS A 639 14.64 14.74 -13.45
C CYS A 639 13.45 13.85 -13.80
N TYR A 640 12.25 14.43 -13.90
CA TYR A 640 11.02 13.69 -14.20
C TYR A 640 10.69 12.58 -13.18
N GLY A 641 11.29 12.62 -11.98
CA GLY A 641 11.06 11.70 -10.87
C GLY A 641 9.65 11.73 -10.27
N ALA A 642 8.75 12.54 -10.81
CA ALA A 642 7.30 12.53 -10.56
C ALA A 642 6.50 12.89 -11.83
N GLU A 643 7.03 12.61 -13.03
CA GLU A 643 6.30 12.77 -14.30
C GLU A 643 5.07 11.85 -14.32
N LEU A 644 3.91 12.42 -14.66
CA LEU A 644 2.64 11.69 -14.75
C LEU A 644 2.09 11.59 -16.18
N VAL A 645 2.38 12.58 -17.04
CA VAL A 645 1.84 12.65 -18.40
C VAL A 645 2.41 11.50 -19.23
N GLY A 646 1.54 10.64 -19.75
CA GLY A 646 1.96 9.46 -20.53
C GLY A 646 2.58 8.32 -19.70
N ARG A 647 2.49 8.38 -18.37
CA ARG A 647 3.13 7.44 -17.44
C ARG A 647 2.12 6.50 -16.81
N THR A 648 2.53 5.25 -16.61
CA THR A 648 1.74 4.16 -16.04
C THR A 648 2.53 3.47 -14.92
N VAL A 649 1.87 2.58 -14.19
CA VAL A 649 2.52 1.78 -13.13
C VAL A 649 3.69 0.94 -13.67
N ASP A 650 3.65 0.51 -14.93
CA ASP A 650 4.68 -0.36 -15.51
C ASP A 650 5.92 0.38 -16.01
N ASN A 651 5.81 1.69 -16.28
CA ASN A 651 6.89 2.49 -16.83
C ASN A 651 7.32 3.67 -15.94
N SER A 652 6.89 3.72 -14.67
CA SER A 652 7.22 4.80 -13.75
C SER A 652 7.52 4.27 -12.35
N ILE A 653 8.76 4.48 -11.89
CA ILE A 653 9.21 4.12 -10.53
C ILE A 653 8.29 4.73 -9.45
N PRO A 654 7.93 6.03 -9.48
CA PRO A 654 6.97 6.64 -8.55
C PRO A 654 5.60 5.97 -8.53
N LEU A 655 4.99 5.75 -9.71
CA LEU A 655 3.66 5.14 -9.80
C LEU A 655 3.68 3.68 -9.34
N ARG A 656 4.77 2.96 -9.66
CA ARG A 656 5.00 1.61 -9.17
C ARG A 656 5.12 1.57 -7.64
N ALA A 657 5.87 2.49 -7.04
CA ALA A 657 5.98 2.58 -5.59
C ALA A 657 4.62 2.81 -4.93
N LEU A 658 3.80 3.72 -5.47
CA LEU A 658 2.43 3.97 -4.98
C LEU A 658 1.53 2.73 -5.14
N ALA A 659 1.61 2.03 -6.28
CA ALA A 659 0.88 0.78 -6.50
C ALA A 659 1.28 -0.33 -5.52
N HIS A 660 2.53 -0.32 -5.04
CA HIS A 660 3.05 -1.27 -4.05
C HIS A 660 2.99 -0.75 -2.59
N GLY A 661 2.24 0.32 -2.36
CA GLY A 661 1.86 0.75 -1.01
C GLY A 661 2.74 1.83 -0.38
N ALA A 662 3.58 2.53 -1.15
CA ALA A 662 4.25 3.74 -0.66
C ALA A 662 3.20 4.74 -0.14
N LEU A 663 3.50 5.36 1.02
CA LEU A 663 2.61 6.39 1.57
C LEU A 663 2.66 7.66 0.73
N ALA A 664 3.86 8.02 0.27
CA ALA A 664 4.07 9.21 -0.52
C ALA A 664 5.37 9.15 -1.32
N VAL A 665 5.39 9.90 -2.42
CA VAL A 665 6.56 10.14 -3.28
C VAL A 665 6.75 11.63 -3.46
N VAL A 666 7.97 12.15 -3.30
CA VAL A 666 8.33 13.51 -3.73
C VAL A 666 9.30 13.42 -4.88
N GLY A 667 9.03 14.15 -5.96
CA GLY A 667 9.89 14.18 -7.14
C GLY A 667 9.58 15.34 -8.07
N ALA A 668 10.44 15.56 -9.06
CA ALA A 668 10.29 16.62 -10.05
C ALA A 668 9.41 16.19 -11.23
N THR A 669 8.58 17.09 -11.74
CA THR A 669 7.79 16.87 -12.97
C THR A 669 8.57 17.20 -14.25
N VAL A 670 9.71 17.87 -14.10
CA VAL A 670 10.56 18.43 -15.16
C VAL A 670 12.04 18.21 -14.82
N ASN A 671 12.96 18.84 -15.55
CA ASN A 671 14.37 18.84 -15.17
C ASN A 671 14.56 19.41 -13.76
N ALA A 672 15.25 18.64 -12.92
CA ALA A 672 15.72 19.04 -11.60
C ALA A 672 17.21 19.31 -11.64
N TYR A 673 17.67 20.22 -10.78
CA TYR A 673 19.06 20.64 -10.73
C TYR A 673 19.59 20.55 -9.31
N GLY A 674 20.81 20.03 -9.15
CA GLY A 674 21.49 20.03 -7.88
C GLY A 674 22.98 20.35 -8.01
N SER A 675 23.66 20.22 -6.89
CA SER A 675 25.00 20.70 -6.61
C SER A 675 26.06 19.75 -7.14
N LEU A 676 27.15 20.33 -7.63
CA LEU A 676 28.44 19.67 -7.81
C LEU A 676 29.49 20.15 -6.80
N THR A 677 29.27 21.32 -6.19
CA THR A 677 30.16 21.93 -5.19
C THR A 677 29.73 21.55 -3.78
N ASP A 678 30.63 21.72 -2.79
CA ASP A 678 30.37 21.47 -1.37
C ASP A 678 29.11 22.17 -0.83
N GLN A 679 28.78 23.34 -1.37
CA GLN A 679 27.57 24.07 -0.98
C GLN A 679 26.34 23.50 -1.70
N VAL A 680 25.41 22.93 -0.93
CA VAL A 680 24.12 22.45 -1.45
C VAL A 680 23.22 23.59 -1.94
N ILE A 681 22.66 23.39 -3.13
CA ILE A 681 21.75 24.26 -3.88
C ILE A 681 20.60 23.44 -4.49
N GLY A 682 19.62 24.11 -5.11
CA GLY A 682 18.59 23.45 -5.92
C GLY A 682 17.89 22.29 -5.18
N ALA A 683 17.75 21.15 -5.85
CA ALA A 683 17.15 19.93 -5.32
C ALA A 683 17.80 19.48 -4.02
N ASP A 684 19.14 19.43 -3.93
CA ASP A 684 19.81 18.98 -2.69
C ASP A 684 19.47 19.90 -1.51
N LEU A 685 19.43 21.22 -1.72
CA LEU A 685 19.09 22.15 -0.62
C LEU A 685 17.63 21.98 -0.19
N LEU A 686 16.70 21.82 -1.14
CA LEU A 686 15.29 21.58 -0.84
C LEU A 686 15.13 20.29 -0.03
N PHE A 687 15.78 19.21 -0.47
CA PHE A 687 15.69 17.91 0.19
C PHE A 687 16.42 17.91 1.53
N GLN A 688 17.56 18.59 1.67
CA GLN A 688 18.24 18.75 2.95
C GLN A 688 17.33 19.44 3.98
N ARG A 689 16.62 20.50 3.59
CA ARG A 689 15.65 21.17 4.49
C ARG A 689 14.48 20.25 4.82
N MET A 690 13.98 19.51 3.83
CA MET A 690 12.92 18.52 4.04
C MET A 690 13.33 17.41 5.01
N MET A 691 14.54 16.85 4.88
CA MET A 691 15.10 15.85 5.78
C MET A 691 15.15 16.35 7.23
N ALA A 692 15.55 17.61 7.44
CA ALA A 692 15.58 18.21 8.77
C ALA A 692 14.19 18.33 9.42
N HIS A 693 13.12 18.50 8.64
CA HIS A 693 11.75 18.45 9.16
C HIS A 693 11.27 17.03 9.42
N LEU A 694 11.60 16.07 8.55
CA LEU A 694 11.29 14.66 8.76
C LEU A 694 12.01 14.09 9.99
N ALA A 695 13.24 14.55 10.28
CA ALA A 695 13.99 14.19 11.50
C ALA A 695 13.31 14.64 12.79
N ARG A 696 12.40 15.61 12.72
CA ARG A 696 11.57 16.10 13.84
C ARG A 696 10.22 15.38 13.89
N GLY A 697 9.97 14.44 12.98
CA GLY A 697 8.75 13.66 12.86
C GLY A 697 7.58 14.43 12.26
N GLU A 698 7.83 15.53 11.55
CA GLU A 698 6.79 16.22 10.80
C GLU A 698 6.28 15.34 9.64
N PRO A 699 4.97 15.38 9.32
CA PRO A 699 4.43 14.69 8.15
C PRO A 699 5.08 15.21 6.86
N ILE A 700 5.15 14.36 5.84
CA ILE A 700 5.86 14.64 4.59
C ILE A 700 5.34 15.90 3.88
N GLY A 701 4.02 16.15 3.89
CA GLY A 701 3.44 17.36 3.33
C GLY A 701 3.91 18.62 4.03
N ARG A 702 4.01 18.57 5.37
CA ARG A 702 4.49 19.68 6.18
C ARG A 702 5.99 19.88 5.99
N ALA A 703 6.75 18.79 5.93
CA ALA A 703 8.18 18.83 5.68
C ALA A 703 8.50 19.50 4.34
N LEU A 704 7.81 19.13 3.25
CA LEU A 704 7.99 19.78 1.94
C LEU A 704 7.55 21.25 1.96
N HIS A 705 6.40 21.55 2.58
CA HIS A 705 5.90 22.91 2.72
C HIS A 705 6.91 23.82 3.44
N GLN A 706 7.41 23.41 4.60
CA GLN A 706 8.38 24.19 5.37
C GLN A 706 9.73 24.25 4.65
N ALA A 707 10.16 23.16 4.01
CA ALA A 707 11.40 23.13 3.25
C ALA A 707 11.44 24.16 2.11
N ARG A 708 10.30 24.43 1.45
CA ARG A 708 10.21 25.51 0.43
C ARG A 708 10.44 26.89 1.04
N LEU A 709 9.87 27.17 2.20
CA LEU A 709 10.05 28.44 2.90
C LEU A 709 11.50 28.60 3.36
N ASP A 710 12.07 27.58 3.99
CA ASP A 710 13.47 27.56 4.44
C ASP A 710 14.45 27.70 3.27
N PHE A 711 14.19 27.00 2.15
CA PHE A 711 14.96 27.11 0.91
C PHE A 711 14.97 28.55 0.40
N ALA A 712 13.80 29.17 0.28
CA ALA A 712 13.70 30.54 -0.23
C ALA A 712 14.44 31.51 0.69
N GLN A 713 14.25 31.40 2.00
CA GLN A 713 14.96 32.22 3.00
C GLN A 713 16.47 32.03 2.90
N ASP A 714 16.96 30.80 2.74
CA ASP A 714 18.38 30.52 2.59
C ASP A 714 18.98 31.15 1.35
N MET A 715 18.31 31.01 0.20
CA MET A 715 18.79 31.60 -1.04
C MET A 715 18.77 33.14 -0.96
N TYR A 716 17.72 33.73 -0.39
CA TYR A 716 17.72 35.16 -0.08
C TYR A 716 18.85 35.55 0.87
N ARG A 717 19.13 34.79 1.93
CA ARG A 717 20.24 35.08 2.85
C ARG A 717 21.60 34.98 2.16
N ARG A 718 21.80 34.00 1.28
CA ARG A 718 23.08 33.76 0.59
C ARG A 718 23.34 34.77 -0.53
N GLN A 719 22.41 34.94 -1.46
CA GLN A 719 22.65 35.72 -2.69
C GLN A 719 21.74 36.95 -2.86
N GLY A 720 20.66 37.06 -2.08
CA GLY A 720 19.80 38.26 -2.05
C GLY A 720 18.64 38.27 -3.03
N PHE A 721 18.50 37.22 -3.84
CA PHE A 721 17.38 36.99 -4.76
C PHE A 721 17.23 35.48 -5.01
N LEU A 722 16.09 35.06 -5.58
CA LEU A 722 15.92 33.72 -6.14
C LEU A 722 16.31 33.76 -7.61
N ASP A 723 17.31 32.98 -8.00
CA ASP A 723 17.67 32.83 -9.40
C ASP A 723 16.77 31.80 -10.10
N ASP A 724 16.96 31.60 -11.38
CA ASP A 724 16.08 30.75 -12.19
C ASP A 724 16.16 29.27 -11.84
N VAL A 725 17.31 28.80 -11.36
CA VAL A 725 17.45 27.43 -10.83
C VAL A 725 16.63 27.32 -9.54
N ASP A 726 16.69 28.33 -8.68
CA ASP A 726 15.95 28.38 -7.42
C ASP A 726 14.44 28.43 -7.64
N ILE A 727 13.98 29.29 -8.57
CA ILE A 727 12.57 29.39 -8.94
C ILE A 727 12.10 28.06 -9.51
N LYS A 728 12.81 27.49 -10.49
CA LYS A 728 12.43 26.19 -11.10
C LYS A 728 12.34 25.09 -10.05
N THR A 729 13.26 25.06 -9.09
CA THR A 729 13.25 24.09 -7.98
C THR A 729 11.97 24.23 -7.14
N LEU A 730 11.60 25.45 -6.75
CA LEU A 730 10.42 25.67 -5.91
C LEU A 730 9.10 25.23 -6.57
N ILE A 731 8.98 25.42 -7.89
CA ILE A 731 7.77 25.11 -8.66
C ILE A 731 7.77 23.71 -9.30
N GLY A 732 8.92 23.06 -9.45
CA GLY A 732 9.07 21.81 -10.22
C GLY A 732 8.87 20.52 -9.43
N PHE A 733 8.98 20.56 -8.11
CA PHE A 733 8.77 19.38 -7.25
C PHE A 733 7.33 19.27 -6.78
N VAL A 734 6.78 18.06 -6.82
CA VAL A 734 5.41 17.75 -6.36
C VAL A 734 5.42 16.60 -5.35
N LEU A 735 4.35 16.51 -4.56
CA LEU A 735 4.11 15.44 -3.60
C LEU A 735 2.98 14.57 -4.11
N LEU A 736 3.28 13.30 -4.37
CA LEU A 736 2.30 12.27 -4.72
C LEU A 736 1.98 11.43 -3.47
N GLY A 737 0.73 11.03 -3.27
CA GLY A 737 0.30 10.24 -2.11
C GLY A 737 -0.22 11.08 -0.94
N ASP A 738 -0.05 10.59 0.28
CA ASP A 738 -0.62 11.17 1.49
C ASP A 738 0.23 12.30 2.08
N PRO A 739 -0.28 13.54 2.18
CA PRO A 739 0.46 14.61 2.84
C PRO A 739 0.70 14.35 4.33
N TRP A 740 -0.04 13.43 4.94
CA TRP A 740 0.07 13.07 6.35
C TRP A 740 0.95 11.86 6.65
N GLY A 741 1.55 11.25 5.62
CA GLY A 741 2.55 10.19 5.82
C GLY A 741 3.71 10.70 6.66
N ALA A 742 4.07 9.98 7.73
CA ALA A 742 5.16 10.35 8.63
C ALA A 742 6.19 9.23 8.71
N LEU A 743 7.46 9.60 8.87
CA LEU A 743 8.57 8.64 8.98
C LEU A 743 8.42 7.76 10.23
N TYR A 744 7.97 8.37 11.33
CA TYR A 744 7.71 7.73 12.61
C TYR A 744 6.70 8.58 13.40
N ASP A 745 6.14 8.02 14.48
CA ASP A 745 5.24 8.80 15.33
C ASP A 745 6.01 9.66 16.32
N ALA A 746 6.02 10.96 16.08
CA ALA A 746 6.58 11.93 17.01
C ALA A 746 5.50 12.67 17.78
N ASP A 747 5.79 13.06 19.03
CA ASP A 747 5.11 14.16 19.73
C ASP A 747 5.52 15.49 19.10
N ILE A 748 4.81 15.87 18.03
CA ILE A 748 5.00 17.15 17.37
C ILE A 748 4.48 18.24 18.32
N ALA A 749 5.37 19.12 18.79
CA ALA A 749 4.98 20.25 19.61
C ALA A 749 4.02 21.16 18.82
N PRO A 750 2.97 21.72 19.46
CA PRO A 750 2.11 22.71 18.82
C PRO A 750 2.95 23.89 18.33
N LYS A 751 2.91 24.16 17.03
CA LYS A 751 3.53 25.33 16.42
C LYS A 751 2.48 26.06 15.59
N PRO A 752 2.45 27.40 15.62
CA PRO A 752 1.61 28.17 14.72
C PRO A 752 1.89 27.76 13.28
N TRP A 753 0.83 27.50 12.51
CA TRP A 753 0.94 27.10 11.09
C TRP A 753 1.54 28.23 10.25
N HIS A 754 1.17 29.46 10.61
CA HIS A 754 1.63 30.67 9.97
C HIS A 754 2.73 31.36 10.79
N ALA A 755 3.92 31.44 10.21
CA ALA A 755 4.72 32.64 10.38
C ALA A 755 4.32 33.59 9.24
N ASP A 756 3.17 34.27 9.34
CA ASP A 756 2.72 35.27 8.35
C ASP A 756 3.83 36.28 8.01
N ARG A 757 4.73 36.53 8.96
CA ARG A 757 5.92 37.37 8.79
C ARG A 757 6.93 36.80 7.80
N THR A 758 7.12 35.48 7.73
CA THR A 758 8.03 34.83 6.78
C THR A 758 7.47 34.93 5.36
N ILE A 759 6.20 34.60 5.17
CA ILE A 759 5.53 34.65 3.86
C ILE A 759 5.49 36.10 3.35
N ALA A 760 5.02 37.04 4.17
CA ALA A 760 5.01 38.46 3.82
C ALA A 760 6.42 39.03 3.60
N ALA A 761 7.45 38.49 4.26
CA ALA A 761 8.83 38.88 4.00
C ALA A 761 9.28 38.40 2.60
N LEU A 762 8.97 37.16 2.23
CA LEU A 762 9.30 36.60 0.91
C LEU A 762 8.59 37.35 -0.21
N GLU A 763 7.30 37.68 -0.06
CA GLU A 763 6.53 38.45 -1.05
C GLU A 763 7.11 39.85 -1.33
N ARG A 764 7.77 40.46 -0.32
CA ARG A 764 8.39 41.79 -0.42
C ARG A 764 9.81 41.76 -0.98
N MET A 765 10.36 40.58 -1.25
CA MET A 765 11.75 40.46 -1.66
C MET A 765 12.01 40.92 -3.11
N PRO A 766 13.24 41.36 -3.42
CA PRO A 766 13.59 41.83 -4.76
C PRO A 766 13.41 40.74 -5.82
N LYS A 767 12.72 41.08 -6.92
CA LYS A 767 12.65 40.23 -8.11
C LYS A 767 13.97 40.29 -8.90
N PRO A 768 14.36 39.19 -9.56
CA PRO A 768 15.51 39.18 -10.46
C PRO A 768 15.38 40.27 -11.53
N ARG A 769 16.48 40.99 -11.82
CA ARG A 769 16.52 42.04 -12.85
C ARG A 769 16.65 41.44 -14.26
N ALA A 770 16.30 42.24 -15.27
CA ALA A 770 16.42 41.90 -16.68
C ALA A 770 17.83 41.37 -17.01
N ARG A 771 17.85 40.31 -17.83
CA ARG A 771 19.05 39.62 -18.27
C ARG A 771 19.52 40.14 -19.62
N VAL A 772 20.83 40.12 -19.82
CA VAL A 772 21.44 40.36 -21.12
C VAL A 772 22.03 39.04 -21.60
N VAL A 773 21.62 38.59 -22.80
CA VAL A 773 22.25 37.45 -23.46
C VAL A 773 23.56 37.92 -24.07
N LEU A 774 24.63 37.18 -23.83
CA LEU A 774 25.96 37.46 -24.35
C LEU A 774 26.43 36.34 -25.28
N ASN A 775 27.20 36.70 -26.28
CA ASN A 775 27.97 35.74 -27.07
C ASN A 775 29.32 35.46 -26.39
N GLU A 776 29.98 34.36 -26.75
CA GLU A 776 31.29 33.99 -26.15
C GLU A 776 32.37 35.07 -26.32
N ALA A 777 32.32 35.84 -27.41
CA ALA A 777 33.24 36.96 -27.65
C ALA A 777 33.01 38.17 -26.74
N GLU A 778 31.80 38.31 -26.18
CA GLU A 778 31.40 39.42 -25.31
C GLU A 778 31.64 39.09 -23.83
N ALA A 779 31.79 37.81 -23.48
CA ALA A 779 32.06 37.37 -22.13
C ALA A 779 33.53 37.58 -21.73
N PRO A 780 33.82 37.94 -20.46
CA PRO A 780 35.19 38.02 -19.96
C PRO A 780 35.94 36.70 -20.17
N ARG A 781 37.14 36.77 -20.79
CA ARG A 781 37.93 35.58 -21.18
C ARG A 781 38.26 34.68 -19.99
N ASP A 782 38.54 35.26 -18.84
CA ASP A 782 38.87 34.55 -17.62
C ASP A 782 37.67 33.81 -17.02
N ALA A 783 36.47 34.43 -17.05
CA ALA A 783 35.22 33.79 -16.66
C ALA A 783 34.86 32.63 -17.63
N LEU A 784 35.02 32.85 -18.93
CA LEU A 784 34.81 31.82 -19.96
C LEU A 784 35.73 30.61 -19.75
N GLN A 785 37.02 30.85 -19.48
CA GLN A 785 37.98 29.79 -19.21
C GLN A 785 37.60 28.98 -17.96
N ARG A 786 37.25 29.65 -16.85
CA ARG A 786 36.80 28.99 -15.63
C ARG A 786 35.54 28.14 -15.86
N ALA A 787 34.56 28.66 -16.60
CA ALA A 787 33.37 27.91 -16.96
C ALA A 787 33.73 26.64 -17.75
N ARG A 788 34.61 26.75 -18.76
CA ARG A 788 35.09 25.58 -19.53
C ARG A 788 35.87 24.58 -18.66
N ASP A 789 36.65 25.05 -17.69
CA ASP A 789 37.38 24.16 -16.77
C ASP A 789 36.43 23.32 -15.91
N VAL A 790 35.31 23.91 -15.44
CA VAL A 790 34.25 23.18 -14.74
C VAL A 790 33.57 22.19 -15.69
N LEU A 791 33.20 22.62 -16.91
CA LEU A 791 32.51 21.76 -17.88
C LEU A 791 33.32 20.53 -18.28
N ARG A 792 34.65 20.62 -18.40
CA ARG A 792 35.50 19.45 -18.70
C ARG A 792 35.45 18.37 -17.62
N ARG A 793 35.02 18.69 -16.39
CA ARG A 793 34.86 17.70 -15.31
C ARG A 793 33.54 16.95 -15.40
N VAL A 794 32.48 17.63 -15.85
CA VAL A 794 31.12 17.08 -15.89
C VAL A 794 30.74 16.46 -17.22
N PHE A 795 31.31 16.97 -18.31
CA PHE A 795 30.94 16.57 -19.67
C PHE A 795 32.14 16.03 -20.47
N PRO A 796 31.97 14.92 -21.20
CA PRO A 796 33.00 14.39 -22.11
C PRO A 796 33.55 15.43 -23.08
N ARG A 797 32.66 16.27 -23.65
CA ARG A 797 33.04 17.31 -24.62
C ARG A 797 33.02 18.71 -24.03
N GLY A 798 33.00 18.84 -22.70
CA GLY A 798 32.76 20.11 -21.99
C GLY A 798 33.66 21.27 -22.40
N GLY A 799 34.88 21.01 -22.85
CA GLY A 799 35.81 22.04 -23.31
C GLY A 799 35.46 22.69 -24.66
N ALA A 800 34.56 22.10 -25.45
CA ALA A 800 34.19 22.55 -26.79
C ALA A 800 32.66 22.68 -27.01
N LEU A 801 31.85 22.51 -25.95
CA LEU A 801 30.41 22.69 -26.05
C LEU A 801 30.05 24.15 -26.34
N PRO A 802 29.01 24.40 -27.16
CA PRO A 802 28.48 25.75 -27.34
C PRO A 802 27.91 26.26 -26.01
N LEU A 803 28.23 27.51 -25.67
CA LEU A 803 27.80 28.13 -24.43
C LEU A 803 26.70 29.15 -24.66
N ARG A 804 25.61 29.04 -23.90
CA ARG A 804 24.65 30.13 -23.73
C ARG A 804 25.03 30.93 -22.51
N ILE A 805 25.30 32.22 -22.69
CA ILE A 805 25.78 33.10 -21.62
C ILE A 805 24.72 34.15 -21.33
N THR A 806 24.38 34.31 -20.05
CA THR A 806 23.51 35.39 -19.58
C THR A 806 24.19 36.18 -18.48
N ALA A 807 24.12 37.50 -18.56
CA ALA A 807 24.58 38.40 -17.52
C ALA A 807 23.39 39.00 -16.78
N GLN A 808 23.46 38.99 -15.45
CA GLN A 808 22.44 39.56 -14.57
C GLN A 808 23.07 40.47 -13.53
N LEU A 809 22.44 41.62 -13.26
CA LEU A 809 22.90 42.53 -12.20
C LEU A 809 22.63 41.91 -10.82
N ASN A 810 23.65 41.85 -9.97
CA ASN A 810 23.49 41.36 -8.61
C ASN A 810 22.88 42.47 -7.71
N PRO A 811 21.68 42.28 -7.12
CA PRO A 811 21.02 43.31 -6.32
C PRO A 811 21.80 43.73 -5.08
N ARG A 812 22.64 42.85 -4.52
CA ARG A 812 23.44 43.11 -3.31
C ARG A 812 24.79 43.77 -3.55
N ARG A 813 25.28 43.76 -4.78
CA ARG A 813 26.65 44.20 -5.11
C ARG A 813 26.66 45.40 -6.06
N GLN A 814 25.84 46.40 -5.74
CA GLN A 814 25.80 47.66 -6.47
C GLN A 814 26.84 48.63 -5.92
N ARG A 815 28.04 48.69 -6.52
CA ARG A 815 28.93 49.85 -6.36
C ARG A 815 28.51 50.91 -7.38
N LYS A 816 28.46 52.19 -6.97
CA LYS A 816 27.99 53.32 -7.81
C LYS A 816 28.75 53.49 -9.14
N SER A 817 29.97 52.96 -9.26
CA SER A 817 30.85 53.16 -10.42
C SER A 817 31.06 51.92 -11.30
N ASP A 818 30.70 50.72 -10.83
CA ASP A 818 30.82 49.46 -11.60
C ASP A 818 29.92 48.38 -10.97
N PRO A 819 28.73 48.10 -11.54
CA PRO A 819 27.83 47.12 -10.97
C PRO A 819 28.28 45.69 -11.33
N GLU A 820 28.62 44.90 -10.31
CA GLU A 820 29.04 43.50 -10.49
C GLU A 820 27.89 42.69 -11.11
N ARG A 821 28.20 41.97 -12.19
CA ARG A 821 27.25 41.10 -12.90
C ARG A 821 27.55 39.64 -12.61
N ASP A 822 26.50 38.90 -12.30
CA ASP A 822 26.55 37.44 -12.25
C ASP A 822 26.45 36.92 -13.69
N LEU A 823 27.45 36.18 -14.13
CA LEU A 823 27.51 35.54 -15.44
C LEU A 823 27.13 34.07 -15.29
N VAL A 824 26.07 33.65 -15.97
CA VAL A 824 25.65 32.25 -16.02
C VAL A 824 26.03 31.66 -17.37
N PHE A 825 26.90 30.65 -17.34
CA PHE A 825 27.31 29.88 -18.50
C PHE A 825 26.53 28.57 -18.52
N SER A 826 25.74 28.37 -19.55
CA SER A 826 24.90 27.18 -19.71
C SER A 826 25.42 26.34 -20.86
N ALA A 827 25.61 25.04 -20.61
CA ALA A 827 26.04 24.07 -21.61
C ALA A 827 25.17 22.82 -21.52
N ARG A 828 25.04 22.14 -22.65
CA ARG A 828 24.26 20.90 -22.76
C ARG A 828 25.02 19.87 -23.57
N GLU A 829 24.92 18.62 -23.15
CA GLU A 829 25.37 17.45 -23.91
C GLU A 829 24.35 16.32 -23.77
N ASN A 830 24.20 15.51 -24.80
CA ASN A 830 23.38 14.30 -24.75
C ASN A 830 24.30 13.12 -24.41
N LEU A 831 24.04 12.45 -23.29
CA LEU A 831 24.84 11.32 -22.82
C LEU A 831 24.12 9.99 -23.14
N PRO A 832 24.81 9.01 -23.74
CA PRO A 832 24.22 7.71 -24.00
C PRO A 832 24.08 6.90 -22.71
N THR A 833 23.06 6.05 -22.63
CA THR A 833 22.87 5.08 -21.54
C THR A 833 23.22 3.66 -21.97
N VAL A 834 23.43 2.76 -21.01
CA VAL A 834 23.76 1.36 -21.30
C VAL A 834 22.63 0.61 -22.01
N ASP A 835 21.39 1.01 -21.79
CA ASP A 835 20.19 0.45 -22.43
C ASP A 835 19.84 1.09 -23.78
N GLY A 836 20.73 1.92 -24.34
CA GLY A 836 20.62 2.46 -25.69
C GLY A 836 19.77 3.73 -25.83
N CYS A 837 19.38 4.35 -24.71
CA CYS A 837 18.75 5.66 -24.68
C CYS A 837 19.78 6.80 -24.69
N SER A 838 19.28 8.03 -24.73
CA SER A 838 20.09 9.26 -24.65
C SER A 838 19.45 10.23 -23.66
N LEU A 839 20.23 10.72 -22.71
CA LEU A 839 19.81 11.66 -21.67
C LEU A 839 20.36 13.05 -21.98
N ALA A 840 19.50 14.06 -21.99
CA ALA A 840 19.94 15.44 -22.08
C ALA A 840 20.49 15.88 -20.73
N HIS A 841 21.75 16.29 -20.70
CA HIS A 841 22.43 16.71 -19.49
C HIS A 841 22.80 18.19 -19.61
N THR A 842 22.33 19.01 -18.68
CA THR A 842 22.55 20.46 -18.69
C THR A 842 23.33 20.89 -17.46
N ALA A 843 24.27 21.82 -17.66
CA ALA A 843 25.04 22.46 -16.60
C ALA A 843 24.86 23.98 -16.66
N HIS A 844 24.62 24.60 -15.50
CA HIS A 844 24.63 26.06 -15.33
C HIS A 844 25.71 26.45 -14.32
N ILE A 845 26.65 27.29 -14.76
CA ILE A 845 27.79 27.74 -13.97
C ILE A 845 27.65 29.24 -13.78
N THR A 846 27.41 29.66 -12.54
CA THR A 846 27.33 31.07 -12.17
C THR A 846 28.68 31.55 -11.66
N ILE A 847 29.19 32.62 -12.25
CA ILE A 847 30.43 33.29 -11.89
C ILE A 847 30.11 34.73 -11.48
N SER A 848 30.52 35.11 -10.27
CA SER A 848 30.47 36.49 -9.76
C SER A 848 31.91 36.98 -9.59
N GLY A 849 32.28 38.01 -10.35
CA GLY A 849 33.66 38.50 -10.39
C GLY A 849 34.63 37.40 -10.81
N GLN A 850 35.52 36.99 -9.90
CA GLN A 850 36.50 35.93 -10.15
C GLN A 850 36.11 34.55 -9.60
N ALA A 851 35.03 34.45 -8.84
CA ALA A 851 34.64 33.22 -8.16
C ALA A 851 33.53 32.47 -8.91
N VAL A 852 33.66 31.15 -9.02
CA VAL A 852 32.53 30.26 -9.33
C VAL A 852 31.68 30.17 -8.07
N VAL A 853 30.46 30.70 -8.12
CA VAL A 853 29.58 30.80 -6.95
C VAL A 853 28.48 29.74 -6.94
N LYS A 854 28.15 29.17 -8.09
CA LYS A 854 27.11 28.14 -8.23
C LYS A 854 27.43 27.23 -9.42
N VAL A 855 27.34 25.92 -9.23
CA VAL A 855 27.37 24.93 -10.32
C VAL A 855 26.16 24.02 -10.14
N ALA A 856 25.21 24.15 -11.05
CA ALA A 856 23.98 23.38 -11.07
C ALA A 856 24.02 22.37 -12.23
N LEU A 857 23.79 21.10 -11.93
CA LEU A 857 23.72 20.02 -12.91
C LEU A 857 22.35 19.37 -12.91
N THR A 858 21.85 19.00 -14.09
CA THR A 858 20.61 18.21 -14.18
C THR A 858 20.78 16.87 -13.48
N ARG A 859 19.66 16.44 -12.88
CA ARG A 859 19.60 15.35 -11.91
C ARG A 859 19.12 14.02 -12.43
#